data_AF-A0ABD3UF59-F1
#
_entry.id   AF-A0ABD3UF59-F1
#
_cell.length_a   1.000
_cell.length_b   1.000
_cell.length_c   1.000
_cell.angle_alpha   90.00
_cell.angle_beta   90.00
_cell.angle_gamma   90.00
#
_symmetry.space_group_name_H-M   'P 1'
#
loop_
_entity.id
_entity.type
_entity.pdbx_description
1 polymer ?
#
loop_
_entity_poly.entity_id
_entity_poly.type
_entity_poly.pdbx_seq_one_letter_code
_entity_poly.pdbx_strand_id
1 'polypeptide(L)'
;MRFRYTYCLAVAVAVVILMGKHSGAICRPSCSCTNITNDSTICNITYNITTRPLNWQDFFEYEVETIKKLDLIFKNGFQSQMFPLQEFFQFNWYSLQELKLRNLQADDTVNPIFEMAYLEKLPKLTKLVLRLGPMNIVAGNLQSPLHLSYLDVSDNGYLTFDNLAEIIDISGNELEELYANNINNMHKAYLDDSFFKSFEKTNITIIHIKNANIKTINSPNIGNFIPLVEEVDISQNNVDIFKSTNSGSRKMRKLKIFKGANVFVVAYKTDTCENFILEEKMEAGFCGLNDFIEKYPLFSSLEVLSIAGNEPCNQIVCLHVKCTLPETMPLIELRLSNSCFKIFDVEIKGLHKVEIFDFSVNGCKYISPLAFSELMSLKTLLLNKNELSTMENMYPDEFRTLIWKNRNLTNLDLSSNGLVKLPSDFFEFNTELNNLTLSSNLLSYLPKGIFVSNIKLEILDVSYNLFSVTDWLSSNLVNLRVLNIRNNRITTLDSEARHLIDIRSFTTFLANNPLDCSCENNDLYVWLSNKKSPSLNITEVYCTQTGISLSSHMNRIDLFSNDCELKRYIGLLGLLSIPVIIAICGVFYYRHYQNILRLRRIRRQLKDFAKENVAPQQQFLLYLAYSFADSETVLKQIFPELEARLQRELKVADKLVCISDRDFDVGTSISDEIIRAVSSCRAVLFVISKEFASSHWCEFESEIAIYQQKPIIIVALEQIKIKSFPSSLRKVCYKWTRIEWSGNKDVNMLDDFWKKVTKAVIKCTDIKY
;
A
#
# COMPACT_ATOMS: atom_id res chain seq x y z
N MET A 1 -60.94 -31.66 -19.33
CA MET A 1 -59.49 -31.37 -19.48
C MET A 1 -59.15 -30.83 -20.88
N ARG A 2 -59.67 -29.65 -21.24
CA ARG A 2 -59.30 -28.87 -22.44
C ARG A 2 -59.83 -27.46 -22.18
N PHE A 3 -59.03 -26.57 -21.59
CA PHE A 3 -59.28 -25.11 -21.50
C PHE A 3 -58.19 -24.48 -20.61
N ARG A 4 -56.91 -24.48 -21.01
CA ARG A 4 -55.87 -23.72 -20.27
C ARG A 4 -54.69 -23.17 -21.11
N TYR A 5 -54.72 -23.24 -22.44
CA TYR A 5 -53.55 -22.84 -23.25
C TYR A 5 -53.79 -21.74 -24.31
N THR A 6 -54.96 -21.09 -24.34
CA THR A 6 -55.28 -20.11 -25.40
C THR A 6 -55.17 -18.63 -25.00
N TYR A 7 -54.94 -18.28 -23.73
CA TYR A 7 -54.91 -16.87 -23.32
C TYR A 7 -53.53 -16.19 -23.37
N CYS A 8 -52.41 -16.94 -23.42
CA CYS A 8 -51.08 -16.33 -23.52
C CYS A 8 -50.63 -16.01 -24.95
N LEU A 9 -51.25 -16.61 -25.99
CA LEU A 9 -50.84 -16.39 -27.38
C LEU A 9 -51.49 -15.15 -28.02
N ALA A 10 -52.62 -14.67 -27.50
CA ALA A 10 -53.32 -13.51 -28.06
C ALA A 10 -52.59 -12.18 -27.81
N VAL A 11 -51.90 -12.04 -26.67
CA VAL A 11 -51.21 -10.79 -26.30
C VAL A 11 -49.88 -10.60 -27.05
N ALA A 12 -49.19 -11.69 -27.42
CA ALA A 12 -47.96 -11.61 -28.20
C ALA A 12 -48.21 -11.46 -29.70
N VAL A 13 -49.34 -11.97 -30.22
CA VAL A 13 -49.67 -11.94 -31.65
C VAL A 13 -50.30 -10.61 -32.10
N ALA A 14 -50.98 -9.88 -31.21
CA ALA A 14 -51.56 -8.57 -31.55
C ALA A 14 -50.48 -7.48 -31.78
N VAL A 15 -49.33 -7.55 -31.09
CA VAL A 15 -48.22 -6.61 -31.29
C VAL A 15 -47.52 -6.80 -32.65
N VAL A 16 -47.66 -7.98 -33.27
CA VAL A 16 -47.05 -8.29 -34.57
C VAL A 16 -47.97 -7.95 -35.74
N ILE A 17 -49.30 -7.95 -35.56
CA ILE A 17 -50.26 -7.74 -36.66
C ILE A 17 -50.48 -6.26 -37.01
N LEU A 18 -50.16 -5.31 -36.11
CA LEU A 18 -50.19 -3.87 -36.41
C LEU A 18 -48.92 -3.34 -37.13
N MET A 19 -47.93 -4.18 -37.43
CA MET A 19 -46.69 -3.76 -38.10
C MET A 19 -46.74 -3.78 -39.64
N GLY A 20 -47.92 -3.88 -40.26
CA GLY A 20 -48.05 -4.13 -41.69
C GLY A 20 -49.11 -3.31 -42.40
N LYS A 21 -49.00 -1.98 -42.43
CA LYS A 21 -49.35 -1.12 -43.59
C LYS A 21 -49.09 0.36 -43.30
N HIS A 22 -48.41 1.01 -44.25
CA HIS A 22 -48.05 2.43 -44.36
C HIS A 22 -46.70 2.88 -43.77
N SER A 23 -45.71 2.76 -44.66
CA SER A 23 -44.44 3.50 -44.83
C SER A 23 -44.17 4.73 -43.94
N GLY A 24 -42.95 4.75 -43.36
CA GLY A 24 -42.11 5.96 -43.36
C GLY A 24 -41.81 6.67 -42.03
N ALA A 25 -41.51 5.95 -40.94
CA ALA A 25 -40.60 6.31 -39.83
C ALA A 25 -40.88 5.37 -38.64
N ILE A 26 -39.89 4.61 -38.19
CA ILE A 26 -40.06 3.55 -37.19
C ILE A 26 -39.84 4.12 -35.79
N CYS A 27 -40.89 4.20 -34.97
CA CYS A 27 -40.78 4.24 -33.51
C CYS A 27 -41.63 3.11 -32.92
N ARG A 28 -41.00 2.21 -32.16
CA ARG A 28 -41.67 1.10 -31.46
C ARG A 28 -41.89 1.50 -29.99
N PRO A 29 -43.13 1.71 -29.51
CA PRO A 29 -43.38 1.74 -28.08
C PRO A 29 -43.11 0.35 -27.50
N SER A 30 -42.30 0.27 -26.44
CA SER A 30 -42.12 -0.97 -25.68
C SER A 30 -43.19 -1.02 -24.59
N CYS A 31 -44.18 -1.88 -24.77
CA CYS A 31 -45.27 -2.06 -23.81
C CYS A 31 -45.13 -3.43 -23.14
N SER A 32 -45.18 -3.45 -21.81
CA SER A 32 -45.24 -4.68 -21.03
C SER A 32 -46.40 -4.56 -20.05
N CYS A 33 -47.49 -5.30 -20.30
CA CYS A 33 -48.55 -5.50 -19.32
C CYS A 33 -48.44 -6.91 -18.77
N THR A 34 -48.34 -7.04 -17.46
CA THR A 34 -48.32 -8.33 -16.76
C THR A 34 -49.59 -8.46 -15.93
N ASN A 35 -50.35 -9.52 -16.17
CA ASN A 35 -51.54 -9.82 -15.40
C ASN A 35 -51.13 -10.67 -14.20
N ILE A 36 -50.96 -10.03 -13.04
CA ILE A 36 -50.53 -10.71 -11.81
C ILE A 36 -51.79 -11.13 -11.06
N THR A 37 -52.35 -12.28 -11.46
CA THR A 37 -53.54 -12.94 -10.86
C THR A 37 -54.82 -12.09 -10.83
N ASN A 38 -55.97 -12.71 -10.54
CA ASN A 38 -57.35 -12.24 -10.75
C ASN A 38 -57.75 -10.86 -10.16
N ASP A 39 -56.82 -10.05 -9.63
CA ASP A 39 -57.14 -8.78 -8.98
C ASP A 39 -56.18 -7.61 -9.26
N SER A 40 -55.18 -7.71 -10.14
CA SER A 40 -54.41 -6.50 -10.51
C SER A 40 -53.67 -6.62 -11.84
N THR A 41 -54.19 -5.94 -12.87
CA THR A 41 -53.48 -5.68 -14.12
C THR A 41 -52.51 -4.51 -13.91
N ILE A 42 -51.21 -4.74 -14.11
CA ILE A 42 -50.16 -3.71 -14.08
C ILE A 42 -49.66 -3.48 -15.51
N CYS A 43 -49.69 -2.23 -15.97
CA CYS A 43 -49.21 -1.86 -17.29
C CYS A 43 -48.10 -0.81 -17.20
N ASN A 44 -46.93 -1.18 -17.74
CA ASN A 44 -45.81 -0.27 -17.94
C ASN A 44 -45.68 0.03 -19.44
N ILE A 45 -45.83 1.31 -19.81
CA ILE A 45 -45.79 1.76 -21.20
C ILE A 45 -44.68 2.79 -21.32
N THR A 46 -43.72 2.51 -22.21
CA THR A 46 -42.65 3.46 -22.56
C THR A 46 -42.86 3.97 -23.98
N TYR A 47 -43.03 5.29 -24.13
CA TYR A 47 -43.38 5.94 -25.39
C TYR A 47 -42.27 6.87 -25.91
N ASN A 48 -42.09 6.90 -27.23
CA ASN A 48 -41.07 7.68 -27.93
C ASN A 48 -41.73 8.64 -28.94
N ILE A 49 -41.60 9.96 -28.75
CA ILE A 49 -42.50 11.00 -29.32
C ILE A 49 -42.16 11.45 -30.76
N THR A 50 -41.20 10.85 -31.47
CA THR A 50 -40.69 11.44 -32.73
C THR A 50 -41.64 11.25 -33.94
N THR A 51 -42.70 12.04 -34.03
CA THR A 51 -43.36 12.56 -35.26
C THR A 51 -44.82 12.19 -35.62
N ARG A 52 -45.61 11.56 -34.74
CA ARG A 52 -47.09 11.51 -34.89
C ARG A 52 -47.85 11.58 -33.55
N PRO A 53 -49.04 12.22 -33.50
CA PRO A 53 -49.93 12.14 -32.35
C PRO A 53 -50.33 10.68 -32.10
N LEU A 54 -50.36 10.28 -30.83
CA LEU A 54 -50.83 8.98 -30.37
C LEU A 54 -52.32 8.86 -30.76
N ASN A 55 -52.66 7.95 -31.66
CA ASN A 55 -54.05 7.58 -31.84
C ASN A 55 -54.41 6.53 -30.78
N TRP A 56 -55.01 6.97 -29.68
CA TRP A 56 -55.41 6.10 -28.56
C TRP A 56 -56.36 4.96 -28.99
N GLN A 57 -57.06 5.11 -30.13
CA GLN A 57 -57.90 4.05 -30.69
C GLN A 57 -57.10 2.81 -31.15
N ASP A 58 -55.84 2.96 -31.56
CA ASP A 58 -55.02 1.85 -32.07
C ASP A 58 -54.41 0.99 -30.96
N PHE A 59 -54.46 1.45 -29.70
CA PHE A 59 -53.86 0.75 -28.56
C PHE A 59 -54.82 -0.18 -27.81
N PHE A 60 -56.15 -0.04 -27.98
CA PHE A 60 -57.12 -0.57 -27.02
C PHE A 60 -58.34 -1.25 -27.67
N GLU A 61 -58.15 -2.48 -28.17
CA GLU A 61 -59.22 -3.50 -28.27
C GLU A 61 -59.50 -4.22 -26.93
N TYR A 62 -58.85 -3.80 -25.83
CA TYR A 62 -58.98 -4.41 -24.50
C TYR A 62 -59.54 -3.44 -23.45
N GLU A 63 -60.35 -3.97 -22.52
CA GLU A 63 -61.12 -3.28 -21.48
C GLU A 63 -60.24 -2.42 -20.53
N VAL A 64 -60.08 -1.14 -20.89
CA VAL A 64 -59.50 -0.05 -20.08
C VAL A 64 -60.07 -0.02 -18.66
N GLU A 65 -61.33 -0.48 -18.50
CA GLU A 65 -62.05 -0.59 -17.24
C GLU A 65 -61.38 -1.50 -16.20
N THR A 66 -60.45 -2.38 -16.59
CA THR A 66 -59.82 -3.36 -15.67
C THR A 66 -58.45 -2.91 -15.13
N ILE A 67 -57.86 -1.85 -15.69
CA ILE A 67 -56.50 -1.41 -15.34
C ILE A 67 -56.52 -0.70 -13.98
N LYS A 68 -55.78 -1.24 -13.00
CA LYS A 68 -55.65 -0.64 -11.65
C LYS A 68 -54.40 0.22 -11.50
N LYS A 69 -53.32 -0.06 -12.25
CA LYS A 69 -52.04 0.66 -12.17
C LYS A 69 -51.48 0.95 -13.55
N LEU A 70 -51.13 2.21 -13.79
CA LEU A 70 -50.58 2.66 -15.07
C LEU A 70 -49.33 3.52 -14.88
N ASP A 71 -48.27 3.16 -15.59
CA ASP A 71 -47.01 3.90 -15.60
C ASP A 71 -46.62 4.27 -17.03
N LEU A 72 -46.67 5.57 -17.31
CA LEU A 72 -46.36 6.16 -18.61
C LEU A 72 -45.03 6.90 -18.54
N ILE A 73 -44.06 6.47 -19.34
CA ILE A 73 -42.74 7.09 -19.44
C ILE A 73 -42.54 7.69 -20.83
N PHE A 74 -42.30 9.00 -20.89
CA PHE A 74 -42.00 9.76 -22.10
C PHE A 74 -40.49 9.95 -22.25
N LYS A 75 -39.89 9.44 -23.34
CA LYS A 75 -38.43 9.47 -23.54
C LYS A 75 -37.87 10.73 -24.20
N ASN A 76 -38.64 11.39 -25.06
CA ASN A 76 -38.16 12.46 -25.95
C ASN A 76 -38.75 13.85 -25.67
N GLY A 77 -39.22 14.09 -24.44
CA GLY A 77 -39.74 15.39 -24.02
C GLY A 77 -41.07 15.80 -24.65
N PHE A 78 -41.67 16.85 -24.08
CA PHE A 78 -42.87 17.48 -24.63
C PHE A 78 -42.47 18.47 -25.72
N GLN A 79 -42.52 18.08 -27.00
CA GLN A 79 -42.38 19.06 -28.08
C GLN A 79 -43.63 19.96 -28.12
N SER A 80 -43.37 21.24 -28.29
CA SER A 80 -44.19 22.44 -28.10
C SER A 80 -45.60 22.52 -28.71
N GLN A 81 -46.19 21.45 -29.24
CA GLN A 81 -47.58 21.44 -29.70
C GLN A 81 -48.28 20.11 -29.38
N MET A 82 -49.24 20.19 -28.46
CA MET A 82 -50.28 19.20 -28.16
C MET A 82 -49.80 17.79 -27.80
N PHE A 83 -49.54 17.58 -26.50
CA PHE A 83 -49.81 16.26 -25.91
C PHE A 83 -51.31 16.20 -25.58
N PRO A 84 -52.10 15.25 -26.12
CA PRO A 84 -53.52 15.22 -25.86
C PRO A 84 -53.78 14.46 -24.55
N LEU A 85 -53.35 15.02 -23.41
CA LEU A 85 -53.83 14.57 -22.10
C LEU A 85 -55.37 14.62 -22.07
N GLN A 86 -55.96 15.63 -22.72
CA GLN A 86 -57.41 15.72 -22.90
C GLN A 86 -58.01 14.46 -23.54
N GLU A 87 -57.35 13.85 -24.52
CA GLU A 87 -57.82 12.59 -25.12
C GLU A 87 -57.61 11.41 -24.18
N PHE A 88 -56.48 11.32 -23.46
CA PHE A 88 -56.26 10.29 -22.45
C PHE A 88 -57.39 10.28 -21.39
N PHE A 89 -57.81 11.47 -20.95
CA PHE A 89 -58.91 11.66 -20.00
C PHE A 89 -60.30 11.68 -20.67
N GLN A 90 -60.44 11.39 -21.96
CA GLN A 90 -61.75 11.07 -22.57
C GLN A 90 -62.15 9.61 -22.35
N PHE A 91 -61.18 8.74 -22.02
CA PHE A 91 -61.42 7.31 -21.78
C PHE A 91 -61.90 7.02 -20.35
N ASN A 92 -62.56 5.88 -20.19
CA ASN A 92 -63.23 5.51 -18.95
C ASN A 92 -62.35 4.63 -18.04
N TRP A 93 -61.61 5.28 -17.15
CA TRP A 93 -60.62 4.65 -16.27
C TRP A 93 -61.19 4.32 -14.88
N TYR A 94 -62.39 3.70 -14.81
CA TYR A 94 -63.12 3.50 -13.54
C TYR A 94 -62.39 2.69 -12.47
N SER A 95 -61.43 1.83 -12.84
CA SER A 95 -60.69 0.99 -11.89
C SER A 95 -59.29 1.50 -11.56
N LEU A 96 -58.85 2.60 -12.17
CA LEU A 96 -57.48 3.09 -12.03
C LEU A 96 -57.26 3.65 -10.63
N GLN A 97 -56.29 3.09 -9.91
CA GLN A 97 -55.92 3.45 -8.54
C GLN A 97 -54.56 4.13 -8.45
N GLU A 98 -53.63 3.78 -9.33
CA GLU A 98 -52.28 4.33 -9.38
C GLU A 98 -51.95 4.83 -10.79
N LEU A 99 -51.60 6.11 -10.90
CA LEU A 99 -51.16 6.73 -12.15
C LEU A 99 -49.78 7.34 -11.98
N LYS A 100 -48.85 6.95 -12.83
CA LYS A 100 -47.51 7.55 -12.92
C LYS A 100 -47.29 8.12 -14.30
N LEU A 101 -47.01 9.42 -14.35
CA LEU A 101 -46.64 10.13 -15.58
C LEU A 101 -45.23 10.67 -15.39
N ARG A 102 -44.29 10.18 -16.21
CA ARG A 102 -42.86 10.49 -16.08
C ARG A 102 -42.28 10.93 -17.41
N ASN A 103 -41.61 12.06 -17.44
CA ASN A 103 -40.91 12.57 -18.61
C ASN A 103 -39.39 12.58 -18.35
N LEU A 104 -38.63 11.99 -19.28
CA LEU A 104 -37.18 11.81 -19.17
C LEU A 104 -36.35 12.90 -19.86
N GLN A 105 -36.95 13.78 -20.68
CA GLN A 105 -36.25 14.89 -21.31
C GLN A 105 -37.01 16.21 -21.13
N ALA A 106 -36.32 17.19 -20.57
CA ALA A 106 -36.78 18.58 -20.48
C ALA A 106 -36.58 19.27 -21.83
N ASP A 107 -37.64 19.86 -22.38
CA ASP A 107 -37.52 20.82 -23.48
C ASP A 107 -37.83 22.20 -22.88
N ASP A 108 -36.80 23.05 -22.74
CA ASP A 108 -36.83 24.33 -22.02
C ASP A 108 -37.58 25.45 -22.79
N THR A 109 -38.21 25.11 -23.92
CA THR A 109 -38.69 26.10 -24.89
C THR A 109 -40.15 26.52 -24.70
N VAL A 110 -40.91 25.89 -23.79
CA VAL A 110 -42.32 26.21 -23.49
C VAL A 110 -42.58 26.05 -21.99
N ASN A 111 -43.51 26.82 -21.40
CA ASN A 111 -44.03 26.62 -20.05
C ASN A 111 -45.37 25.84 -20.12
N PRO A 112 -45.37 24.51 -20.34
CA PRO A 112 -46.58 23.71 -20.46
C PRO A 112 -47.31 23.58 -19.12
N ILE A 113 -48.65 23.59 -19.18
CA ILE A 113 -49.53 23.53 -18.00
C ILE A 113 -50.20 22.15 -17.91
N PHE A 114 -50.20 21.56 -16.73
CA PHE A 114 -51.03 20.40 -16.37
C PHE A 114 -52.10 20.82 -15.37
N GLU A 115 -53.38 20.65 -15.73
CA GLU A 115 -54.50 20.92 -14.81
C GLU A 115 -54.92 19.65 -14.06
N MET A 116 -54.92 19.69 -12.74
CA MET A 116 -55.35 18.56 -11.90
C MET A 116 -56.84 18.24 -12.08
N ALA A 117 -57.66 19.19 -12.56
CA ALA A 117 -59.06 18.98 -12.88
C ALA A 117 -59.32 17.84 -13.88
N TYR A 118 -58.35 17.47 -14.71
CA TYR A 118 -58.49 16.30 -15.57
C TYR A 118 -58.64 14.98 -14.81
N LEU A 119 -58.13 14.91 -13.57
CA LEU A 119 -58.15 13.73 -12.73
C LEU A 119 -59.52 13.48 -12.08
N GLU A 120 -60.44 14.45 -12.11
CA GLU A 120 -61.82 14.29 -11.60
C GLU A 120 -62.55 13.11 -12.29
N LYS A 121 -62.13 12.76 -13.51
CA LYS A 121 -62.64 11.61 -14.25
C LYS A 121 -62.08 10.25 -13.79
N LEU A 122 -61.20 10.22 -12.79
CA LEU A 122 -60.55 9.03 -12.26
C LEU A 122 -61.01 8.73 -10.82
N PRO A 123 -62.26 8.25 -10.61
CA PRO A 123 -62.91 8.26 -9.30
C PRO A 123 -62.31 7.31 -8.24
N LYS A 124 -61.40 6.41 -8.63
CA LYS A 124 -60.71 5.47 -7.71
C LYS A 124 -59.22 5.76 -7.54
N LEU A 125 -58.73 6.85 -8.13
CA LEU A 125 -57.32 7.20 -8.06
C LEU A 125 -56.95 7.56 -6.63
N THR A 126 -55.95 6.88 -6.06
CA THR A 126 -55.44 7.17 -4.71
C THR A 126 -53.95 7.48 -4.72
N LYS A 127 -53.20 7.01 -5.72
CA LYS A 127 -51.76 7.25 -5.85
C LYS A 127 -51.41 7.94 -7.15
N LEU A 128 -50.74 9.08 -7.05
CA LEU A 128 -50.38 9.90 -8.19
C LEU A 128 -48.89 10.25 -8.18
N VAL A 129 -48.22 10.02 -9.31
CA VAL A 129 -46.85 10.49 -9.57
C VAL A 129 -46.86 11.32 -10.85
N LEU A 130 -46.49 12.59 -10.74
CA LEU A 130 -46.33 13.53 -11.84
C LEU A 130 -44.89 14.04 -11.84
N ARG A 131 -44.00 13.42 -12.63
CA ARG A 131 -42.61 13.89 -12.80
C ARG A 131 -42.38 14.28 -14.23
N LEU A 132 -42.84 15.47 -14.60
CA LEU A 132 -43.10 15.83 -15.99
C LEU A 132 -42.00 16.71 -16.60
N GLY A 133 -40.96 17.05 -15.83
CA GLY A 133 -39.86 17.91 -16.27
C GLY A 133 -40.20 19.39 -16.06
N PRO A 134 -39.89 20.32 -16.98
CA PRO A 134 -40.23 21.73 -16.80
C PRO A 134 -41.73 21.98 -17.09
N MET A 135 -42.62 21.43 -16.25
CA MET A 135 -44.07 21.62 -16.32
C MET A 135 -44.56 22.46 -15.15
N ASN A 136 -45.56 23.30 -15.42
CA ASN A 136 -46.31 24.00 -14.39
C ASN A 136 -47.59 23.20 -14.09
N ILE A 137 -47.76 22.74 -12.85
CA ILE A 137 -48.93 21.99 -12.43
C ILE A 137 -49.85 22.96 -11.68
N VAL A 138 -51.11 23.04 -12.10
CA VAL A 138 -52.12 23.90 -11.48
C VAL A 138 -53.33 23.06 -11.05
N ALA A 139 -54.04 23.50 -10.01
CA ALA A 139 -55.23 22.80 -9.53
C ALA A 139 -56.34 22.74 -10.60
N GLY A 140 -56.65 23.87 -11.23
CA GLY A 140 -57.82 24.00 -12.09
C GLY A 140 -59.14 24.05 -11.29
N ASN A 141 -60.28 24.02 -11.97
CA ASN A 141 -61.60 24.13 -11.33
C ASN A 141 -62.23 22.74 -11.14
N LEU A 142 -62.04 22.13 -9.96
CA LEU A 142 -62.63 20.83 -9.60
C LEU A 142 -63.99 20.98 -8.91
N GLN A 143 -64.94 20.08 -9.19
CA GLN A 143 -66.21 20.04 -8.42
C GLN A 143 -66.09 19.24 -7.12
N SER A 144 -65.16 18.29 -7.02
CA SER A 144 -64.88 17.53 -5.79
C SER A 144 -63.37 17.25 -5.57
N PRO A 145 -62.93 16.98 -4.33
CA PRO A 145 -61.55 16.59 -4.02
C PRO A 145 -61.18 15.24 -4.67
N LEU A 146 -59.87 15.02 -4.88
CA LEU A 146 -59.36 13.82 -5.57
C LEU A 146 -59.18 12.58 -4.68
N HIS A 147 -59.31 12.69 -3.35
CA HIS A 147 -59.16 11.59 -2.38
C HIS A 147 -57.82 10.82 -2.52
N LEU A 148 -56.73 11.54 -2.76
CA LEU A 148 -55.39 10.92 -2.90
C LEU A 148 -54.83 10.55 -1.53
N SER A 149 -54.16 9.40 -1.42
CA SER A 149 -53.34 9.01 -0.26
C SER A 149 -51.85 9.22 -0.47
N TYR A 150 -51.40 9.26 -1.73
CA TYR A 150 -49.99 9.47 -2.11
C TYR A 150 -49.90 10.46 -3.28
N LEU A 151 -49.07 11.49 -3.11
CA LEU A 151 -48.79 12.47 -4.15
C LEU A 151 -47.28 12.71 -4.30
N ASP A 152 -46.76 12.49 -5.51
CA ASP A 152 -45.39 12.86 -5.89
C ASP A 152 -45.40 13.78 -7.10
N VAL A 153 -45.07 15.05 -6.88
CA VAL A 153 -44.94 16.10 -7.90
C VAL A 153 -43.48 16.56 -8.02
N SER A 154 -42.52 15.67 -7.71
CA SER A 154 -41.10 15.96 -7.84
C SER A 154 -40.68 16.19 -9.30
N ASP A 155 -39.53 16.84 -9.50
CA ASP A 155 -38.92 17.08 -10.81
C ASP A 155 -39.81 17.93 -11.74
N ASN A 156 -40.58 18.87 -11.16
CA ASN A 156 -41.38 19.85 -11.90
C ASN A 156 -40.80 21.27 -11.79
N GLY A 157 -40.09 21.70 -12.83
CA GLY A 157 -39.27 22.92 -12.83
C GLY A 157 -40.05 24.24 -12.79
N TYR A 158 -41.36 24.26 -13.07
CA TYR A 158 -42.19 25.47 -13.00
C TYR A 158 -43.24 25.42 -11.89
N LEU A 159 -43.26 24.37 -11.05
CA LEU A 159 -44.19 24.25 -9.95
C LEU A 159 -43.85 25.23 -8.83
N THR A 160 -44.77 26.16 -8.53
CA THR A 160 -44.63 27.14 -7.45
C THR A 160 -45.21 26.60 -6.13
N PHE A 161 -44.80 27.16 -4.99
CA PHE A 161 -45.38 26.82 -3.67
C PHE A 161 -46.86 27.17 -3.56
N ASP A 162 -47.31 28.23 -4.25
CA ASP A 162 -48.72 28.62 -4.23
C ASP A 162 -49.56 27.58 -5.00
N ASN A 163 -49.08 27.12 -6.17
CA ASN A 163 -49.75 26.03 -6.88
C ASN A 163 -49.66 24.71 -6.11
N LEU A 164 -48.54 24.41 -5.45
CA LEU A 164 -48.42 23.24 -4.60
C LEU A 164 -49.44 23.27 -3.44
N ALA A 165 -49.63 24.42 -2.79
CA ALA A 165 -50.63 24.57 -1.72
C ALA A 165 -52.06 24.33 -2.23
N GLU A 166 -52.39 24.85 -3.42
CA GLU A 166 -53.68 24.57 -4.08
C GLU A 166 -53.84 23.07 -4.37
N ILE A 167 -52.80 22.42 -4.91
CA ILE A 167 -52.80 20.98 -5.22
C ILE A 167 -53.02 20.16 -3.94
N ILE A 168 -52.40 20.53 -2.83
CA ILE A 168 -52.58 19.86 -1.54
C ILE A 168 -54.04 20.01 -1.06
N ASP A 169 -54.62 21.21 -1.13
CA ASP A 169 -56.01 21.44 -0.68
C ASP A 169 -57.03 20.63 -1.51
N ILE A 170 -56.84 20.52 -2.84
CA ILE A 170 -57.73 19.72 -3.70
C ILE A 170 -57.50 18.20 -3.60
N SER A 171 -56.38 17.75 -3.05
CA SER A 171 -56.06 16.32 -2.93
C SER A 171 -56.98 15.60 -1.93
N GLY A 172 -57.61 16.34 -1.02
CA GLY A 172 -58.55 15.82 -0.03
C GLY A 172 -57.88 15.40 1.28
N ASN A 173 -58.70 14.90 2.20
CA ASN A 173 -58.30 14.59 3.57
C ASN A 173 -57.60 13.23 3.76
N GLU A 174 -57.54 12.43 2.71
CA GLU A 174 -56.91 11.10 2.72
C GLU A 174 -55.41 11.14 2.45
N LEU A 175 -54.85 12.32 2.12
CA LEU A 175 -53.44 12.45 1.73
C LEU A 175 -52.53 12.18 2.92
N GLU A 176 -51.70 11.13 2.81
CA GLU A 176 -50.79 10.67 3.86
C GLU A 176 -49.31 10.97 3.53
N GLU A 177 -48.93 10.88 2.25
CA GLU A 177 -47.56 11.10 1.78
C GLU A 177 -47.46 12.15 0.67
N LEU A 178 -46.56 13.12 0.85
CA LEU A 178 -46.28 14.18 -0.11
C LEU A 178 -44.80 14.26 -0.48
N TYR A 179 -44.50 14.21 -1.78
CA TYR A 179 -43.17 14.42 -2.34
C TYR A 179 -43.20 15.55 -3.38
N ALA A 180 -42.36 16.58 -3.19
CA ALA A 180 -42.21 17.71 -4.10
C ALA A 180 -40.73 18.11 -4.18
N ASN A 181 -39.87 17.17 -4.57
CA ASN A 181 -38.43 17.38 -4.64
C ASN A 181 -38.02 18.01 -5.99
N ASN A 182 -36.91 18.75 -6.04
CA ASN A 182 -36.37 19.37 -7.26
C ASN A 182 -37.36 20.29 -7.99
N ILE A 183 -38.16 21.04 -7.23
CA ILE A 183 -39.08 22.04 -7.78
C ILE A 183 -38.37 23.41 -7.77
N ASN A 184 -38.53 24.22 -8.82
CA ASN A 184 -37.83 25.50 -8.88
C ASN A 184 -38.79 26.67 -8.66
N ASN A 185 -38.83 27.17 -7.42
CA ASN A 185 -39.59 28.36 -7.08
C ASN A 185 -38.75 29.62 -7.28
N MET A 186 -38.76 30.17 -8.50
CA MET A 186 -37.95 31.34 -8.88
C MET A 186 -38.40 32.65 -8.21
N HIS A 187 -39.62 32.71 -7.68
CA HIS A 187 -40.24 33.97 -7.22
C HIS A 187 -40.59 34.01 -5.72
N LYS A 188 -40.68 32.86 -5.04
CA LYS A 188 -41.06 32.78 -3.62
C LYS A 188 -40.21 31.75 -2.88
N ALA A 189 -39.11 32.19 -2.29
CA ALA A 189 -38.19 31.35 -1.51
C ALA A 189 -38.60 31.20 -0.03
N TYR A 190 -39.89 31.35 0.31
CA TYR A 190 -40.36 31.23 1.69
C TYR A 190 -41.66 30.43 1.84
N LEU A 191 -41.78 29.71 2.95
CA LEU A 191 -43.00 29.02 3.41
C LEU A 191 -43.57 29.75 4.63
N ASP A 192 -44.86 30.05 4.61
CA ASP A 192 -45.57 30.77 5.66
C ASP A 192 -46.84 30.04 6.10
N ASP A 193 -47.58 30.61 7.07
CA ASP A 193 -48.85 30.05 7.54
C ASP A 193 -49.86 29.84 6.38
N SER A 194 -49.82 30.64 5.31
CA SER A 194 -50.72 30.48 4.15
C SER A 194 -50.43 29.18 3.39
N PHE A 195 -49.15 28.86 3.19
CA PHE A 195 -48.75 27.58 2.60
C PHE A 195 -49.18 26.41 3.49
N PHE A 196 -48.86 26.47 4.80
CA PHE A 196 -49.16 25.37 5.71
C PHE A 196 -50.66 25.17 5.95
N LYS A 197 -51.49 26.20 5.81
CA LYS A 197 -52.96 26.06 5.89
C LYS A 197 -53.53 25.02 4.93
N SER A 198 -52.90 24.80 3.77
CA SER A 198 -53.31 23.73 2.84
C SER A 198 -53.25 22.33 3.44
N PHE A 199 -52.42 22.11 4.47
CA PHE A 199 -52.26 20.82 5.15
C PHE A 199 -53.34 20.57 6.22
N GLU A 200 -54.07 21.59 6.66
CA GLU A 200 -54.99 21.53 7.82
C GLU A 200 -56.09 20.47 7.66
N LYS A 201 -56.52 20.23 6.41
CA LYS A 201 -57.56 19.24 6.10
C LYS A 201 -57.00 17.87 5.75
N THR A 202 -55.68 17.70 5.70
CA THR A 202 -55.01 16.46 5.27
C THR A 202 -54.65 15.55 6.43
N ASN A 203 -54.39 14.27 6.14
CA ASN A 203 -53.86 13.30 7.10
C ASN A 203 -52.35 13.05 6.89
N ILE A 204 -51.62 14.07 6.41
CA ILE A 204 -50.23 13.89 6.00
C ILE A 204 -49.37 13.47 7.21
N THR A 205 -48.61 12.39 7.01
CA THR A 205 -47.63 11.87 7.95
C THR A 205 -46.19 12.06 7.45
N ILE A 206 -45.99 12.11 6.12
CA ILE A 206 -44.67 12.25 5.48
C ILE A 206 -44.65 13.44 4.50
N ILE A 207 -43.69 14.35 4.68
CA ILE A 207 -43.47 15.51 3.80
C ILE A 207 -42.02 15.53 3.33
N HIS A 208 -41.79 15.40 2.03
CA HIS A 208 -40.47 15.51 1.40
C HIS A 208 -40.49 16.65 0.38
N ILE A 209 -39.79 17.74 0.67
CA ILE A 209 -39.67 18.91 -0.21
C ILE A 209 -38.20 19.29 -0.29
N LYS A 210 -37.41 18.52 -1.04
CA LYS A 210 -35.95 18.71 -1.17
C LYS A 210 -35.60 19.54 -2.39
N ASN A 211 -34.51 20.30 -2.32
CA ASN A 211 -34.00 21.07 -3.46
C ASN A 211 -35.09 21.93 -4.13
N ALA A 212 -35.84 22.65 -3.31
CA ALA A 212 -36.99 23.47 -3.67
C ALA A 212 -36.72 24.98 -3.57
N ASN A 213 -35.44 25.38 -3.39
CA ASN A 213 -35.01 26.76 -3.15
C ASN A 213 -35.71 27.43 -1.95
N ILE A 214 -36.04 26.67 -0.90
CA ILE A 214 -36.59 27.25 0.35
C ILE A 214 -35.47 27.98 1.08
N LYS A 215 -35.63 29.28 1.31
CA LYS A 215 -34.74 30.14 2.10
C LYS A 215 -35.32 30.55 3.45
N THR A 216 -36.63 30.62 3.60
CA THR A 216 -37.26 31.01 4.87
C THR A 216 -38.46 30.14 5.18
N ILE A 217 -38.57 29.65 6.40
CA ILE A 217 -39.79 29.04 6.95
C ILE A 217 -40.23 29.96 8.08
N ASN A 218 -41.33 30.66 7.89
CA ASN A 218 -41.89 31.62 8.85
C ASN A 218 -43.34 31.26 9.14
N SER A 219 -43.53 30.22 9.95
CA SER A 219 -44.84 29.74 10.34
C SER A 219 -44.87 29.52 11.85
N PRO A 220 -45.23 30.56 12.62
CA PRO A 220 -45.35 30.50 14.07
C PRO A 220 -46.24 29.33 14.54
N ASN A 221 -47.25 28.94 13.74
CA ASN A 221 -48.22 27.91 14.06
C ASN A 221 -48.05 26.62 13.25
N ILE A 222 -46.86 26.34 12.68
CA ILE A 222 -46.63 25.17 11.81
C ILE A 222 -47.18 23.87 12.40
N GLY A 223 -47.01 23.66 13.71
CA GLY A 223 -47.50 22.46 14.39
C GLY A 223 -49.02 22.29 14.38
N ASN A 224 -49.80 23.37 14.27
CA ASN A 224 -51.27 23.30 14.20
C ASN A 224 -51.74 22.82 12.83
N PHE A 225 -50.98 23.13 11.78
CA PHE A 225 -51.32 22.77 10.41
C PHE A 225 -50.93 21.34 10.05
N ILE A 226 -49.93 20.78 10.73
CA ILE A 226 -49.40 19.43 10.48
C ILE A 226 -49.38 18.55 11.75
N PRO A 227 -50.54 18.34 12.42
CA PRO A 227 -50.59 17.69 13.74
C PRO A 227 -50.23 16.19 13.73
N LEU A 228 -50.30 15.54 12.56
CA LEU A 228 -50.06 14.11 12.38
C LEU A 228 -48.68 13.78 11.79
N VAL A 229 -47.90 14.79 11.39
CA VAL A 229 -46.66 14.58 10.65
C VAL A 229 -45.60 13.91 11.52
N GLU A 230 -45.09 12.78 11.03
CA GLU A 230 -44.07 11.95 11.66
C GLU A 230 -42.69 12.17 11.03
N GLU A 231 -42.61 12.41 9.72
CA GLU A 231 -41.37 12.61 8.97
C GLU A 231 -41.42 13.86 8.08
N VAL A 232 -40.45 14.75 8.28
CA VAL A 232 -40.22 15.92 7.41
C VAL A 232 -38.79 15.88 6.87
N ASP A 233 -38.66 15.87 5.55
CA ASP A 233 -37.38 16.00 4.85
C ASP A 233 -37.40 17.20 3.90
N ILE A 234 -36.81 18.29 4.38
CA ILE A 234 -36.56 19.51 3.61
C ILE A 234 -35.06 19.70 3.36
N SER A 235 -34.30 18.61 3.34
CA SER A 235 -32.88 18.65 3.02
C SER A 235 -32.62 19.22 1.62
N GLN A 236 -31.39 19.62 1.33
CA GLN A 236 -31.00 20.24 0.04
C GLN A 236 -31.67 21.60 -0.27
N ASN A 237 -32.24 22.30 0.72
CA ASN A 237 -32.78 23.66 0.56
C ASN A 237 -31.94 24.67 1.34
N ASN A 238 -31.46 25.76 0.76
CA ASN A 238 -30.69 26.80 1.48
C ASN A 238 -31.55 27.64 2.46
N VAL A 239 -32.20 27.00 3.43
CA VAL A 239 -32.99 27.65 4.47
C VAL A 239 -32.04 28.49 5.31
N ASP A 240 -32.31 29.77 5.47
CA ASP A 240 -31.57 30.72 6.30
C ASP A 240 -32.37 31.09 7.56
N ILE A 241 -33.70 31.12 7.50
CA ILE A 241 -34.55 31.51 8.64
C ILE A 241 -35.57 30.41 8.92
N PHE A 242 -35.58 29.86 10.13
CA PHE A 242 -36.64 28.97 10.61
C PHE A 242 -37.31 29.58 11.86
N LYS A 243 -38.54 30.08 11.70
CA LYS A 243 -39.36 30.67 12.76
C LYS A 243 -40.64 29.85 12.93
N SER A 244 -40.77 29.23 14.10
CA SER A 244 -41.99 28.64 14.64
C SER A 244 -42.17 29.19 16.06
N THR A 245 -43.38 29.19 16.63
CA THR A 245 -43.63 29.61 18.03
C THR A 245 -44.57 28.68 18.79
N ASN A 246 -45.30 27.79 18.10
CA ASN A 246 -46.40 27.04 18.68
C ASN A 246 -46.23 25.52 18.51
N SER A 247 -46.49 24.81 19.60
CA SER A 247 -46.41 23.35 19.73
C SER A 247 -47.72 22.69 19.31
N GLY A 248 -47.75 22.00 18.17
CA GLY A 248 -48.97 21.31 17.71
C GLY A 248 -48.79 19.87 17.25
N SER A 249 -47.70 19.50 16.57
CA SER A 249 -47.43 18.09 16.25
C SER A 249 -46.79 17.38 17.45
N ARG A 250 -47.58 16.56 18.15
CA ARG A 250 -47.08 15.68 19.24
C ARG A 250 -46.49 14.36 18.71
N LYS A 251 -46.36 14.21 17.40
CA LYS A 251 -46.00 12.94 16.73
C LYS A 251 -44.74 13.00 15.85
N MET A 252 -44.10 14.16 15.70
CA MET A 252 -42.92 14.27 14.83
C MET A 252 -41.74 13.46 15.38
N ARG A 253 -41.30 12.44 14.63
CA ARG A 253 -40.21 11.52 15.03
C ARG A 253 -38.93 11.76 14.23
N LYS A 254 -39.05 12.20 12.99
CA LYS A 254 -37.92 12.37 12.08
C LYS A 254 -37.95 13.76 11.45
N LEU A 255 -36.82 14.45 11.57
CA LEU A 255 -36.63 15.74 10.98
C LEU A 255 -35.27 15.82 10.29
N LYS A 256 -35.30 16.07 8.98
CA LYS A 256 -34.12 16.32 8.16
C LYS A 256 -34.22 17.73 7.60
N ILE A 257 -33.33 18.60 8.06
CA ILE A 257 -33.27 19.99 7.65
C ILE A 257 -31.88 20.25 7.07
N PHE A 258 -31.86 21.06 6.01
CA PHE A 258 -30.61 21.55 5.43
C PHE A 258 -30.13 22.83 6.09
N LYS A 259 -28.81 22.97 6.18
CA LYS A 259 -28.14 24.21 6.55
C LYS A 259 -27.86 25.08 5.32
N GLY A 260 -28.69 26.11 5.09
CA GLY A 260 -28.29 27.21 4.23
C GLY A 260 -27.14 28.02 4.84
N ALA A 261 -26.42 28.78 4.01
CA ALA A 261 -25.24 29.57 4.40
C ALA A 261 -25.48 30.45 5.64
N ASN A 262 -26.74 30.78 5.97
CA ASN A 262 -27.12 31.54 7.14
C ASN A 262 -28.29 30.92 7.93
N VAL A 263 -28.38 29.60 8.18
CA VAL A 263 -29.41 29.08 9.13
C VAL A 263 -29.23 29.74 10.50
N PHE A 264 -30.01 30.79 10.73
CA PHE A 264 -30.46 31.19 12.04
C PHE A 264 -31.57 30.22 12.40
N VAL A 265 -31.23 29.17 13.16
CA VAL A 265 -32.13 28.89 14.27
C VAL A 265 -32.01 30.15 15.12
N VAL A 266 -33.04 31.00 15.10
CA VAL A 266 -33.07 32.22 15.92
C VAL A 266 -33.08 31.76 17.38
N ALA A 267 -31.90 31.50 17.93
CA ALA A 267 -31.64 31.48 19.35
C ALA A 267 -31.57 32.95 19.75
N TYR A 268 -32.48 33.35 20.63
CA TYR A 268 -32.39 34.65 21.25
C TYR A 268 -31.10 34.67 22.07
N LYS A 269 -30.42 35.82 22.06
CA LYS A 269 -29.38 36.15 23.01
C LYS A 269 -29.90 35.83 24.42
N THR A 270 -29.41 34.77 25.05
CA THR A 270 -29.55 34.56 26.48
C THR A 270 -28.40 35.32 27.16
N ASP A 271 -28.73 36.15 28.15
CA ASP A 271 -27.83 37.08 28.83
C ASP A 271 -26.70 36.43 29.68
N THR A 272 -26.16 35.28 29.27
CA THR A 272 -25.23 34.47 30.08
C THR A 272 -23.91 34.08 29.41
N CYS A 273 -23.63 34.56 28.20
CA CYS A 273 -22.31 34.40 27.58
C CYS A 273 -21.64 35.76 27.38
N GLU A 274 -21.05 36.29 28.46
CA GLU A 274 -20.15 37.44 28.37
C GLU A 274 -18.76 37.00 27.88
N ASN A 275 -18.32 37.70 26.84
CA ASN A 275 -16.94 37.86 26.37
C ASN A 275 -16.30 36.72 25.56
N PHE A 276 -16.54 36.72 24.25
CA PHE A 276 -15.48 36.67 23.23
C PHE A 276 -15.92 37.47 21.99
N ILE A 277 -15.07 38.40 21.56
CA ILE A 277 -15.25 39.17 20.32
C ILE A 277 -14.64 38.34 19.19
N LEU A 278 -15.47 37.86 18.27
CA LEU A 278 -15.05 37.43 16.93
C LEU A 278 -15.85 38.25 15.92
N GLU A 279 -15.12 38.93 15.03
CA GLU A 279 -15.62 39.88 14.04
C GLU A 279 -16.72 39.27 13.14
N GLU A 280 -17.80 40.02 12.99
CA GLU A 280 -18.94 39.90 12.05
C GLU A 280 -18.94 38.70 11.09
N LYS A 281 -19.52 37.56 11.53
CA LYS A 281 -20.41 36.67 10.74
C LYS A 281 -20.95 35.50 11.60
N MET A 282 -22.03 35.84 12.30
CA MET A 282 -23.16 35.02 12.76
C MET A 282 -22.97 33.52 13.05
N GLU A 283 -23.06 33.22 14.35
CA GLU A 283 -23.06 31.93 15.02
C GLU A 283 -24.42 31.20 14.87
N ALA A 284 -24.39 29.94 14.45
CA ALA A 284 -25.49 29.00 14.62
C ALA A 284 -24.93 27.75 15.28
N GLY A 285 -25.13 27.64 16.59
CA GLY A 285 -24.53 26.60 17.43
C GLY A 285 -25.50 25.53 17.92
N PHE A 286 -24.94 24.35 18.18
CA PHE A 286 -25.64 23.17 18.71
C PHE A 286 -26.35 23.41 20.07
N CYS A 287 -25.97 24.47 20.79
CA CYS A 287 -26.56 24.78 22.11
C CYS A 287 -27.89 25.51 22.05
N GLY A 288 -28.25 26.07 20.90
CA GLY A 288 -29.63 26.50 20.67
C GLY A 288 -30.62 25.33 20.73
N LEU A 289 -30.17 24.06 20.65
CA LEU A 289 -31.06 22.90 20.64
C LEU A 289 -31.80 22.70 21.97
N ASN A 290 -31.20 23.01 23.13
CA ASN A 290 -31.91 22.89 24.41
C ASN A 290 -32.98 23.98 24.55
N ASP A 291 -32.60 25.24 24.31
CA ASP A 291 -33.55 26.37 24.27
C ASP A 291 -34.63 26.15 23.20
N PHE A 292 -34.27 25.54 22.06
CA PHE A 292 -35.17 25.18 20.97
C PHE A 292 -36.12 24.05 21.36
N ILE A 293 -35.70 23.04 22.12
CA ILE A 293 -36.60 21.98 22.59
C ILE A 293 -37.53 22.50 23.68
N GLU A 294 -37.01 23.29 24.65
CA GLU A 294 -37.83 23.92 25.69
C GLU A 294 -38.86 24.88 25.09
N LYS A 295 -38.47 25.64 24.06
CA LYS A 295 -39.33 26.62 23.38
C LYS A 295 -40.24 26.01 22.31
N TYR A 296 -39.84 24.88 21.71
CA TYR A 296 -40.59 24.18 20.67
C TYR A 296 -40.79 22.70 21.05
N PRO A 297 -41.79 22.40 21.91
CA PRO A 297 -42.17 21.04 22.28
C PRO A 297 -42.42 20.07 21.11
N LEU A 298 -42.63 20.61 19.90
CA LEU A 298 -42.74 19.88 18.63
C LEU A 298 -41.60 18.87 18.42
N PHE A 299 -40.40 19.17 18.92
CA PHE A 299 -39.20 18.37 18.69
C PHE A 299 -38.83 17.45 19.86
N SER A 300 -39.64 17.46 20.94
CA SER A 300 -39.40 16.64 22.13
C SER A 300 -39.52 15.13 21.86
N SER A 301 -40.20 14.73 20.78
CA SER A 301 -40.39 13.35 20.34
C SER A 301 -39.42 12.89 19.24
N LEU A 302 -38.43 13.70 18.86
CA LEU A 302 -37.51 13.34 17.78
C LEU A 302 -36.65 12.13 18.15
N GLU A 303 -36.72 11.11 17.30
CA GLU A 303 -35.85 9.94 17.29
C GLU A 303 -34.66 10.15 16.33
N VAL A 304 -34.86 10.92 15.26
CA VAL A 304 -33.82 11.21 14.26
C VAL A 304 -33.75 12.71 13.98
N LEU A 305 -32.56 13.29 14.14
CA LEU A 305 -32.25 14.66 13.79
C LEU A 305 -31.07 14.69 12.81
N SER A 306 -31.28 15.26 11.63
CA SER A 306 -30.21 15.50 10.66
C SER A 306 -30.13 16.97 10.30
N ILE A 307 -28.96 17.55 10.57
CA ILE A 307 -28.55 18.89 10.17
C ILE A 307 -27.31 18.68 9.29
N ALA A 308 -27.52 18.48 8.00
CA ALA A 308 -26.43 18.29 7.05
C ALA A 308 -26.43 19.39 5.99
N GLY A 309 -25.25 19.96 5.71
CA GLY A 309 -25.04 20.88 4.59
C GLY A 309 -24.71 20.13 3.30
N ASN A 310 -24.72 20.83 2.16
CA ASN A 310 -24.33 20.32 0.82
C ASN A 310 -23.52 21.36 0.05
N GLU A 311 -23.27 22.55 0.61
CA GLU A 311 -22.44 23.55 -0.03
C GLU A 311 -20.97 23.40 0.38
N PRO A 312 -20.02 23.70 -0.54
CA PRO A 312 -18.61 23.75 -0.20
C PRO A 312 -18.36 24.78 0.90
N CYS A 313 -17.62 24.36 1.94
CA CYS A 313 -17.33 25.18 3.12
C CYS A 313 -16.58 26.47 2.76
N ASN A 314 -17.33 27.56 2.54
CA ASN A 314 -16.78 28.89 2.28
C ASN A 314 -16.53 29.71 3.57
N GLN A 315 -17.07 29.28 4.71
CA GLN A 315 -16.91 29.95 6.01
C GLN A 315 -16.57 28.94 7.12
N ILE A 316 -15.70 29.37 8.04
CA ILE A 316 -15.22 28.57 9.17
C ILE A 316 -16.25 28.65 10.29
N VAL A 317 -16.75 27.50 10.76
CA VAL A 317 -17.60 27.43 11.95
C VAL A 317 -16.82 26.77 13.08
N CYS A 318 -16.54 27.53 14.12
CA CYS A 318 -16.00 27.03 15.39
C CYS A 318 -17.13 27.02 16.41
N LEU A 319 -17.31 25.90 17.11
CA LEU A 319 -18.32 25.77 18.14
C LEU A 319 -17.62 25.46 19.46
N HIS A 320 -17.71 26.38 20.42
CA HIS A 320 -17.15 26.25 21.76
C HIS A 320 -18.25 26.52 22.79
N VAL A 321 -19.06 25.51 23.12
CA VAL A 321 -20.25 25.72 23.95
C VAL A 321 -20.65 24.44 24.70
N LYS A 322 -21.13 24.57 25.94
CA LYS A 322 -21.70 23.45 26.71
C LYS A 322 -23.19 23.29 26.39
N CYS A 323 -23.59 22.17 25.81
CA CYS A 323 -24.98 21.90 25.47
C CYS A 323 -25.56 20.83 26.40
N THR A 324 -26.40 21.24 27.34
CA THR A 324 -27.16 20.31 28.18
C THR A 324 -28.51 20.09 27.52
N LEU A 325 -28.82 18.88 27.06
CA LEU A 325 -30.15 18.53 26.53
C LEU A 325 -30.95 17.80 27.62
N PRO A 326 -32.30 17.75 27.52
CA PRO A 326 -33.11 17.07 28.52
C PRO A 326 -32.80 15.57 28.52
N GLU A 327 -32.57 14.97 29.69
CA GLU A 327 -32.26 13.53 29.85
C GLU A 327 -33.36 12.60 29.27
N THR A 328 -34.56 13.14 29.07
CA THR A 328 -35.73 12.42 28.56
C THR A 328 -35.81 12.34 27.03
N MET A 329 -34.88 12.96 26.29
CA MET A 329 -34.94 13.01 24.83
C MET A 329 -34.85 11.60 24.20
N PRO A 330 -35.79 11.18 23.34
CA PRO A 330 -35.79 9.86 22.72
C PRO A 330 -34.86 9.75 21.51
N LEU A 331 -33.91 10.67 21.34
CA LEU A 331 -33.07 10.75 20.14
C LEU A 331 -32.17 9.50 20.04
N ILE A 332 -32.29 8.80 18.91
CA ILE A 332 -31.56 7.57 18.56
C ILE A 332 -30.45 7.91 17.57
N GLU A 333 -30.72 8.83 16.64
CA GLU A 333 -29.80 9.16 15.56
C GLU A 333 -29.61 10.67 15.43
N LEU A 334 -28.35 11.09 15.43
CA LEU A 334 -27.93 12.47 15.28
C LEU A 334 -26.92 12.57 14.14
N ARG A 335 -27.28 13.31 13.09
CA ARG A 335 -26.40 13.55 11.94
C ARG A 335 -26.08 15.02 11.81
N LEU A 336 -24.79 15.34 11.89
CA LEU A 336 -24.21 16.66 11.76
C LEU A 336 -23.17 16.69 10.62
N SER A 337 -23.28 15.75 9.68
CA SER A 337 -22.33 15.63 8.58
C SER A 337 -22.37 16.83 7.64
N ASN A 338 -21.23 17.14 7.01
CA ASN A 338 -21.10 18.20 6.01
C ASN A 338 -21.61 19.59 6.47
N SER A 339 -21.34 19.95 7.72
CA SER A 339 -21.82 21.19 8.36
C SER A 339 -20.72 22.23 8.64
N CYS A 340 -19.49 21.94 8.19
CA CYS A 340 -18.30 22.81 8.26
C CYS A 340 -17.81 23.14 9.68
N PHE A 341 -18.04 22.25 10.65
CA PHE A 341 -17.50 22.39 12.01
C PHE A 341 -15.99 22.16 12.00
N LYS A 342 -15.17 23.23 11.96
CA LYS A 342 -13.71 23.12 12.02
C LYS A 342 -13.20 22.83 13.42
N ILE A 343 -13.89 23.31 14.46
CA ILE A 343 -13.62 23.03 15.87
C ILE A 343 -14.96 22.67 16.51
N PHE A 344 -15.04 21.49 17.12
CA PHE A 344 -16.23 20.99 17.83
C PHE A 344 -15.90 20.77 19.30
N ASP A 345 -15.80 21.87 20.04
CA ASP A 345 -15.54 21.86 21.47
C ASP A 345 -16.84 21.99 22.25
N VAL A 346 -17.55 20.86 22.32
CA VAL A 346 -18.87 20.78 22.93
C VAL A 346 -18.92 19.65 23.94
N GLU A 347 -19.57 19.92 25.07
CA GLU A 347 -20.02 18.90 26.01
C GLU A 347 -21.49 18.61 25.72
N ILE A 348 -21.81 17.40 25.27
CA ILE A 348 -23.18 16.97 24.99
C ILE A 348 -23.70 16.19 26.20
N LYS A 349 -24.76 16.67 26.86
CA LYS A 349 -25.44 15.94 27.96
C LYS A 349 -26.86 15.55 27.58
N GLY A 350 -27.39 14.51 28.23
CA GLY A 350 -28.79 14.07 28.10
C GLY A 350 -29.09 13.15 26.91
N LEU A 351 -28.17 13.01 25.95
CA LEU A 351 -28.35 12.17 24.75
C LEU A 351 -27.94 10.70 24.97
N HIS A 352 -28.35 10.11 26.09
CA HIS A 352 -27.91 8.77 26.49
C HIS A 352 -28.42 7.65 25.57
N LYS A 353 -29.50 7.91 24.82
CA LYS A 353 -30.14 6.95 23.89
C LYS A 353 -29.58 6.98 22.47
N VAL A 354 -28.71 7.94 22.14
CA VAL A 354 -28.15 8.04 20.79
C VAL A 354 -27.31 6.80 20.50
N GLU A 355 -27.69 6.08 19.45
CA GLU A 355 -26.99 4.89 18.95
C GLU A 355 -26.14 5.22 17.72
N ILE A 356 -26.52 6.23 16.93
CA ILE A 356 -25.82 6.62 15.70
C ILE A 356 -25.48 8.11 15.76
N PHE A 357 -24.19 8.43 15.68
CA PHE A 357 -23.70 9.80 15.56
C PHE A 357 -22.87 9.94 14.29
N ASP A 358 -23.38 10.70 13.32
CA ASP A 358 -22.69 11.00 12.07
C ASP A 358 -22.11 12.42 12.11
N PHE A 359 -20.78 12.52 12.18
CA PHE A 359 -20.02 13.76 12.13
C PHE A 359 -19.12 13.85 10.90
N SER A 360 -19.41 13.06 9.87
CA SER A 360 -18.56 12.93 8.69
C SER A 360 -18.51 14.20 7.84
N VAL A 361 -17.45 14.36 7.05
CA VAL A 361 -17.35 15.42 6.03
C VAL A 361 -17.40 16.85 6.60
N ASN A 362 -17.00 17.07 7.86
CA ASN A 362 -16.95 18.42 8.43
C ASN A 362 -15.60 19.13 8.21
N GLY A 363 -14.55 18.39 7.84
CA GLY A 363 -13.17 18.90 7.84
C GLY A 363 -12.73 19.36 9.23
N CYS A 364 -13.25 18.72 10.29
CA CYS A 364 -13.03 19.10 11.68
C CYS A 364 -11.61 18.80 12.13
N LYS A 365 -10.95 19.80 12.73
CA LYS A 365 -9.57 19.70 13.23
C LYS A 365 -9.48 19.28 14.69
N TYR A 366 -10.53 19.53 15.47
CA TYR A 366 -10.58 19.25 16.90
C TYR A 366 -12.00 18.89 17.32
N ILE A 367 -12.14 17.81 18.07
CA ILE A 367 -13.41 17.37 18.67
C ILE A 367 -13.15 17.12 20.16
N SER A 368 -13.87 17.80 21.05
CA SER A 368 -13.73 17.57 22.49
C SER A 368 -14.16 16.14 22.86
N PRO A 369 -13.40 15.40 23.69
CA PRO A 369 -13.84 14.10 24.21
C PRO A 369 -15.16 14.16 24.98
N LEU A 370 -15.51 15.34 25.51
CA LEU A 370 -16.78 15.61 26.19
C LEU A 370 -17.99 15.60 25.23
N ALA A 371 -17.77 15.67 23.92
CA ALA A 371 -18.83 15.56 22.93
C ALA A 371 -19.49 14.17 22.94
N PHE A 372 -18.71 13.14 23.29
CA PHE A 372 -19.16 11.75 23.21
C PHE A 372 -19.31 11.09 24.59
N SER A 373 -18.91 11.77 25.67
CA SER A 373 -18.77 11.16 27.00
C SER A 373 -20.08 10.62 27.59
N GLU A 374 -21.21 11.26 27.28
CA GLU A 374 -22.55 10.89 27.78
C GLU A 374 -23.37 10.07 26.76
N LEU A 375 -22.83 9.81 25.55
CA LEU A 375 -23.47 8.99 24.52
C LEU A 375 -23.27 7.50 24.84
N MET A 376 -23.86 7.05 25.95
CA MET A 376 -23.61 5.72 26.53
C MET A 376 -24.15 4.57 25.67
N SER A 377 -25.18 4.82 24.86
CA SER A 377 -25.76 3.82 23.93
C SER A 377 -25.13 3.85 22.54
N LEU A 378 -24.07 4.64 22.32
CA LEU A 378 -23.48 4.84 21.00
C LEU A 378 -22.94 3.53 20.42
N LYS A 379 -23.48 3.12 19.28
CA LYS A 379 -23.10 1.90 18.53
C LYS A 379 -22.33 2.23 17.27
N THR A 380 -22.69 3.32 16.58
CA THR A 380 -22.07 3.75 15.32
C THR A 380 -21.60 5.19 15.43
N LEU A 381 -20.31 5.41 15.17
CA LEU A 381 -19.70 6.74 15.15
C LEU A 381 -18.97 6.93 13.81
N LEU A 382 -19.42 7.90 13.02
CA LEU A 382 -18.83 8.24 11.72
C LEU A 382 -18.08 9.57 11.84
N LEU A 383 -16.75 9.51 11.77
CA LEU A 383 -15.84 10.65 11.84
C LEU A 383 -15.03 10.81 10.55
N ASN A 384 -15.39 10.12 9.48
CA ASN A 384 -14.64 10.12 8.24
C ASN A 384 -14.66 11.47 7.51
N LYS A 385 -13.62 11.75 6.73
CA LYS A 385 -13.43 13.02 6.00
C LYS A 385 -13.43 14.25 6.92
N ASN A 386 -12.71 14.15 8.03
CA ASN A 386 -12.34 15.27 8.91
C ASN A 386 -10.83 15.55 8.81
N GLU A 387 -10.27 16.37 9.68
CA GLU A 387 -8.85 16.76 9.72
C GLU A 387 -8.24 16.45 11.11
N LEU A 388 -8.62 15.31 11.70
CA LEU A 388 -8.26 14.94 13.07
C LEU A 388 -6.76 14.71 13.29
N SER A 389 -5.94 14.70 12.24
CA SER A 389 -4.47 14.78 12.37
C SER A 389 -4.02 16.03 13.13
N THR A 390 -4.78 17.12 13.08
CA THR A 390 -4.50 18.33 13.87
C THR A 390 -4.66 18.04 15.35
N MET A 391 -5.76 17.40 15.76
CA MET A 391 -6.01 16.98 17.14
C MET A 391 -4.97 15.97 17.62
N GLU A 392 -4.65 14.96 16.80
CA GLU A 392 -3.63 13.94 17.08
C GLU A 392 -2.27 14.56 17.43
N ASN A 393 -1.90 15.66 16.75
CA ASN A 393 -0.62 16.34 16.96
C ASN A 393 -0.66 17.41 18.06
N MET A 394 -1.71 18.22 18.13
CA MET A 394 -1.79 19.38 19.04
C MET A 394 -2.39 19.03 20.41
N TYR A 395 -3.27 18.02 20.48
CA TYR A 395 -4.02 17.63 21.68
C TYR A 395 -4.00 16.09 21.88
N PRO A 396 -2.82 15.46 22.00
CA PRO A 396 -2.69 14.00 21.98
C PRO A 396 -3.42 13.29 23.12
N ASP A 397 -3.48 13.88 24.33
CA ASP A 397 -4.18 13.27 25.48
C ASP A 397 -5.70 13.30 25.30
N GLU A 398 -6.24 14.37 24.72
CA GLU A 398 -7.66 14.45 24.39
C GLU A 398 -7.99 13.52 23.23
N PHE A 399 -7.16 13.47 22.19
CA PHE A 399 -7.34 12.53 21.09
C PHE A 399 -7.35 11.08 21.59
N ARG A 400 -6.41 10.73 22.47
CA ARG A 400 -6.31 9.41 23.12
C ARG A 400 -7.60 8.99 23.83
N THR A 401 -8.32 9.94 24.42
CA THR A 401 -9.53 9.67 25.22
C THR A 401 -10.84 9.91 24.48
N LEU A 402 -10.80 10.31 23.21
CA LEU A 402 -11.95 10.75 22.41
C LEU A 402 -13.14 9.78 22.46
N ILE A 403 -12.89 8.47 22.44
CA ILE A 403 -13.93 7.42 22.37
C ILE A 403 -13.96 6.47 23.57
N TRP A 404 -13.18 6.75 24.62
CA TRP A 404 -13.00 5.83 25.76
C TRP A 404 -14.28 5.56 26.55
N LYS A 405 -15.23 6.49 26.54
CA LYS A 405 -16.51 6.36 27.26
C LYS A 405 -17.54 5.52 26.49
N ASN A 406 -17.38 5.36 25.18
CA ASN A 406 -18.36 4.70 24.30
C ASN A 406 -18.13 3.18 24.25
N ARG A 407 -18.38 2.50 25.38
CA ARG A 407 -18.09 1.05 25.53
C ARG A 407 -18.92 0.14 24.63
N ASN A 408 -20.09 0.61 24.21
CA ASN A 408 -21.01 -0.13 23.34
C ASN A 408 -20.73 0.10 21.84
N LEU A 409 -19.64 0.79 21.50
CA LEU A 409 -19.31 1.15 20.12
C LEU A 409 -18.99 -0.12 19.31
N THR A 410 -19.74 -0.32 18.23
CA THR A 410 -19.65 -1.48 17.33
C THR A 410 -19.05 -1.12 15.98
N ASN A 411 -19.33 0.09 15.48
CA ASN A 411 -18.91 0.58 14.18
C ASN A 411 -18.23 1.93 14.34
N LEU A 412 -16.98 2.02 13.89
CA LEU A 412 -16.20 3.25 13.91
C LEU A 412 -15.55 3.50 12.55
N ASP A 413 -15.82 4.68 11.98
CA ASP A 413 -15.18 5.14 10.76
C ASP A 413 -14.34 6.40 11.03
N LEU A 414 -13.02 6.24 10.95
CA LEU A 414 -12.00 7.30 11.07
C LEU A 414 -11.27 7.51 9.73
N SER A 415 -11.82 7.03 8.62
CA SER A 415 -11.18 7.15 7.31
C SER A 415 -11.01 8.59 6.84
N SER A 416 -10.00 8.86 6.02
CA SER A 416 -9.78 10.19 5.41
C SER A 416 -9.61 11.32 6.45
N ASN A 417 -8.84 11.09 7.53
CA ASN A 417 -8.55 12.09 8.57
C ASN A 417 -7.13 12.64 8.56
N GLY A 418 -6.26 12.10 7.68
CA GLY A 418 -4.84 12.44 7.63
C GLY A 418 -4.04 11.96 8.84
N LEU A 419 -4.55 11.02 9.63
CA LEU A 419 -3.89 10.51 10.85
C LEU A 419 -2.55 9.87 10.52
N VAL A 420 -1.51 10.16 11.30
CA VAL A 420 -0.14 9.65 11.12
C VAL A 420 0.19 8.56 12.13
N LYS A 421 -0.39 8.62 13.32
CA LYS A 421 -0.23 7.63 14.40
C LYS A 421 -1.50 7.49 15.22
N LEU A 422 -1.61 6.39 15.97
CA LEU A 422 -2.63 6.17 16.98
C LEU A 422 -1.96 5.82 18.33
N PRO A 423 -2.48 6.31 19.47
CA PRO A 423 -2.09 5.83 20.81
C PRO A 423 -2.30 4.32 20.96
N SER A 424 -1.45 3.65 21.75
CA SER A 424 -1.47 2.18 21.92
C SER A 424 -2.75 1.63 22.54
N ASP A 425 -3.47 2.48 23.25
CA ASP A 425 -4.66 2.17 24.05
C ASP A 425 -5.93 2.87 23.52
N PHE A 426 -5.86 3.45 22.31
CA PHE A 426 -6.96 4.23 21.74
C PHE A 426 -8.29 3.45 21.68
N PHE A 427 -8.23 2.12 21.44
CA PHE A 427 -9.40 1.23 21.37
C PHE A 427 -9.58 0.34 22.61
N GLU A 428 -8.82 0.56 23.70
CA GLU A 428 -8.74 -0.35 24.85
C GLU A 428 -10.11 -0.66 25.48
N PHE A 429 -11.00 0.34 25.54
CA PHE A 429 -12.30 0.24 26.21
C PHE A 429 -13.48 -0.05 25.27
N ASN A 430 -13.26 -0.11 23.96
CA ASN A 430 -14.31 -0.33 22.96
C ASN A 430 -14.39 -1.82 22.59
N THR A 431 -14.66 -2.68 23.58
CA THR A 431 -14.61 -4.15 23.45
C THR A 431 -15.67 -4.73 22.51
N GLU A 432 -16.72 -3.96 22.22
CA GLU A 432 -17.81 -4.32 21.31
C GLU A 432 -17.53 -4.00 19.84
N LEU A 433 -16.36 -3.42 19.51
CA LEU A 433 -16.01 -3.07 18.13
C LEU A 433 -16.04 -4.30 17.22
N ASN A 434 -16.85 -4.19 16.17
CA ASN A 434 -17.03 -5.17 15.11
C ASN A 434 -16.43 -4.67 13.79
N ASN A 435 -16.72 -3.41 13.44
CA ASN A 435 -16.28 -2.80 12.19
C ASN A 435 -15.43 -1.56 12.47
N LEU A 436 -14.17 -1.58 12.01
CA LEU A 436 -13.25 -0.47 12.12
C LEU A 436 -12.69 -0.08 10.75
N THR A 437 -12.87 1.18 10.39
CA THR A 437 -12.32 1.77 9.16
C THR A 437 -11.32 2.87 9.51
N LEU A 438 -10.06 2.67 9.12
CA LEU A 438 -8.93 3.59 9.24
C LEU A 438 -8.35 3.96 7.86
N SER A 439 -9.09 3.68 6.79
CA SER A 439 -8.60 3.81 5.41
C SER A 439 -8.33 5.26 5.00
N SER A 440 -7.49 5.47 3.98
CA SER A 440 -7.17 6.81 3.45
C SER A 440 -6.59 7.77 4.50
N ASN A 441 -5.74 7.25 5.39
CA ASN A 441 -4.96 8.05 6.34
C ASN A 441 -3.47 8.03 5.94
N LEU A 442 -2.60 8.54 6.80
CA LEU A 442 -1.15 8.58 6.61
C LEU A 442 -0.43 7.66 7.61
N LEU A 443 -1.12 6.62 8.09
CA LEU A 443 -0.59 5.69 9.09
C LEU A 443 0.53 4.84 8.48
N SER A 444 1.71 4.87 9.09
CA SER A 444 2.86 4.05 8.66
C SER A 444 3.10 2.83 9.55
N TYR A 445 2.62 2.87 10.79
CA TYR A 445 2.66 1.78 11.76
C TYR A 445 1.45 1.88 12.71
N LEU A 446 1.11 0.77 13.35
CA LEU A 446 0.20 0.74 14.49
C LEU A 446 0.96 0.12 15.68
N PRO A 447 0.75 0.62 16.91
CA PRO A 447 1.38 0.01 18.09
C PRO A 447 1.04 -1.48 18.20
N LYS A 448 2.05 -2.30 18.51
CA LYS A 448 1.84 -3.73 18.76
C LYS A 448 0.85 -3.92 19.91
N GLY A 449 -0.21 -4.67 19.67
CA GLY A 449 -1.26 -4.92 20.66
C GLY A 449 -2.39 -3.88 20.73
N ILE A 450 -2.43 -2.91 19.80
CA ILE A 450 -3.52 -1.90 19.75
C ILE A 450 -4.94 -2.52 19.71
N PHE A 451 -5.08 -3.76 19.23
CA PHE A 451 -6.35 -4.49 19.14
C PHE A 451 -6.51 -5.61 20.18
N VAL A 452 -5.72 -5.62 21.27
CA VAL A 452 -5.78 -6.69 22.30
C VAL A 452 -7.17 -6.85 22.89
N SER A 453 -7.90 -5.75 23.10
CA SER A 453 -9.25 -5.75 23.71
C SER A 453 -10.39 -5.97 22.70
N ASN A 454 -10.13 -5.87 21.40
CA ASN A 454 -11.17 -5.84 20.36
C ASN A 454 -11.39 -7.21 19.70
N ILE A 455 -11.57 -8.24 20.52
CA ILE A 455 -11.71 -9.64 20.06
C ILE A 455 -12.94 -9.90 19.18
N LYS A 456 -13.92 -8.99 19.18
CA LYS A 456 -15.16 -9.06 18.39
C LYS A 456 -15.03 -8.47 16.98
N LEU A 457 -13.87 -7.92 16.63
CA LEU A 457 -13.66 -7.26 15.34
C LEU A 457 -13.81 -8.26 14.18
N GLU A 458 -14.80 -8.06 13.29
CA GLU A 458 -14.99 -8.85 12.07
C GLU A 458 -14.45 -8.14 10.83
N ILE A 459 -14.51 -6.80 10.78
CA ILE A 459 -14.07 -6.02 9.61
C ILE A 459 -13.03 -4.99 10.05
N LEU A 460 -11.84 -5.09 9.44
CA LEU A 460 -10.78 -4.11 9.59
C LEU A 460 -10.34 -3.59 8.23
N ASP A 461 -10.57 -2.31 7.98
CA ASP A 461 -10.08 -1.62 6.77
C ASP A 461 -9.01 -0.60 7.13
N VAL A 462 -7.77 -0.88 6.71
CA VAL A 462 -6.60 0.00 6.83
C VAL A 462 -6.01 0.33 5.46
N SER A 463 -6.81 0.23 4.40
CA SER A 463 -6.37 0.48 3.03
C SER A 463 -6.01 1.95 2.77
N TYR A 464 -5.22 2.23 1.72
CA TYR A 464 -4.78 3.60 1.41
C TYR A 464 -4.07 4.27 2.59
N ASN A 465 -3.10 3.57 3.18
CA ASN A 465 -2.22 4.08 4.21
C ASN A 465 -0.75 3.90 3.76
N LEU A 466 0.20 3.98 4.69
CA LEU A 466 1.64 3.92 4.44
C LEU A 466 2.30 2.70 5.11
N PHE A 467 1.53 1.67 5.49
CA PHE A 467 2.06 0.49 6.18
C PHE A 467 3.07 -0.25 5.32
N SER A 468 4.27 -0.51 5.85
CA SER A 468 5.30 -1.34 5.21
C SER A 468 5.36 -2.77 5.74
N VAL A 469 4.91 -2.97 6.98
CA VAL A 469 4.86 -4.24 7.69
C VAL A 469 3.52 -4.40 8.42
N THR A 470 3.22 -5.61 8.89
CA THR A 470 1.96 -5.98 9.53
C THR A 470 2.12 -6.55 10.94
N ASP A 471 3.14 -6.10 11.68
CA ASP A 471 3.48 -6.55 13.05
C ASP A 471 2.43 -6.22 14.12
N TRP A 472 1.46 -5.38 13.76
CA TRP A 472 0.29 -5.03 14.55
C TRP A 472 -0.88 -6.02 14.36
N LEU A 473 -0.85 -6.89 13.34
CA LEU A 473 -1.85 -7.95 13.18
C LEU A 473 -1.67 -9.01 14.27
N SER A 474 -2.51 -8.95 15.29
CA SER A 474 -2.46 -9.87 16.42
C SER A 474 -3.29 -11.12 16.17
N SER A 475 -2.80 -12.26 16.68
CA SER A 475 -3.56 -13.52 16.76
C SER A 475 -4.85 -13.42 17.60
N ASN A 476 -5.03 -12.35 18.37
CA ASN A 476 -6.24 -12.07 19.16
C ASN A 476 -7.46 -11.67 18.31
N LEU A 477 -7.27 -11.30 17.04
CA LEU A 477 -8.35 -10.96 16.10
C LEU A 477 -9.07 -12.23 15.61
N VAL A 478 -9.59 -13.04 16.55
CA VAL A 478 -10.11 -14.39 16.32
C VAL A 478 -11.40 -14.42 15.48
N ASN A 479 -12.15 -13.32 15.47
CA ASN A 479 -13.42 -13.18 14.74
C ASN A 479 -13.28 -12.43 13.40
N LEU A 480 -12.07 -12.06 13.00
CA LEU A 480 -11.85 -11.28 11.79
C LEU A 480 -12.31 -12.05 10.54
N ARG A 481 -13.15 -11.43 9.72
CA ARG A 481 -13.75 -11.96 8.48
C ARG A 481 -13.30 -11.20 7.23
N VAL A 482 -12.97 -9.92 7.39
CA VAL A 482 -12.49 -9.07 6.31
C VAL A 482 -11.32 -8.23 6.80
N LEU A 483 -10.19 -8.36 6.11
CA LEU A 483 -9.02 -7.51 6.27
C LEU A 483 -8.73 -6.79 4.96
N ASN A 484 -8.85 -5.46 4.95
CA ASN A 484 -8.51 -4.66 3.79
C ASN A 484 -7.21 -3.88 4.04
N ILE A 485 -6.12 -4.34 3.40
CA ILE A 485 -4.77 -3.77 3.48
C ILE A 485 -4.28 -3.28 2.09
N ARG A 486 -5.19 -3.13 1.12
CA ARG A 486 -4.85 -2.70 -0.24
C ARG A 486 -4.28 -1.27 -0.28
N ASN A 487 -3.53 -0.95 -1.33
CA ASN A 487 -2.94 0.38 -1.52
C ASN A 487 -2.14 0.85 -0.30
N ASN A 488 -1.24 0.00 0.20
CA ASN A 488 -0.27 0.33 1.23
C ASN A 488 1.15 0.25 0.66
N ARG A 489 2.16 0.26 1.52
CA ARG A 489 3.57 0.09 1.16
C ARG A 489 4.12 -1.26 1.63
N ILE A 490 3.25 -2.26 1.79
CA ILE A 490 3.61 -3.54 2.40
C ILE A 490 4.61 -4.25 1.51
N THR A 491 5.80 -4.50 2.05
CA THR A 491 6.84 -5.28 1.37
C THR A 491 6.82 -6.73 1.80
N THR A 492 6.43 -7.01 3.05
CA THR A 492 6.35 -8.35 3.61
C THR A 492 5.21 -8.49 4.61
N LEU A 493 4.64 -9.70 4.70
CA LEU A 493 3.71 -10.10 5.77
C LEU A 493 4.49 -10.98 6.74
N ASP A 494 4.46 -10.66 8.03
CA ASP A 494 5.17 -11.45 9.03
C ASP A 494 4.51 -12.84 9.26
N SER A 495 5.20 -13.70 10.02
CA SER A 495 4.72 -15.06 10.29
C SER A 495 3.41 -15.09 11.07
N GLU A 496 3.19 -14.14 12.00
CA GLU A 496 1.97 -14.03 12.78
C GLU A 496 0.76 -13.67 11.90
N ALA A 497 0.89 -12.68 11.02
CA ALA A 497 -0.14 -12.31 10.06
C ALA A 497 -0.47 -13.46 9.11
N ARG A 498 0.56 -14.13 8.55
CA ARG A 498 0.35 -15.30 7.68
C ARG A 498 -0.38 -16.44 8.40
N HIS A 499 0.00 -16.72 9.64
CA HIS A 499 -0.64 -17.75 10.46
C HIS A 499 -2.11 -17.40 10.79
N LEU A 500 -2.39 -16.13 11.09
CA LEU A 500 -3.75 -15.65 11.32
C LEU A 500 -4.63 -15.82 10.08
N ILE A 501 -4.12 -15.42 8.90
CA ILE A 501 -4.79 -15.61 7.60
C ILE A 501 -5.04 -17.09 7.32
N ASP A 502 -4.07 -17.97 7.65
CA ASP A 502 -4.14 -19.41 7.38
C ASP A 502 -5.21 -20.13 8.18
N ILE A 503 -5.22 -19.91 9.50
CA ILE A 503 -6.13 -20.63 10.40
C ILE A 503 -7.58 -20.20 10.17
N ARG A 504 -7.80 -18.92 9.86
CA ARG A 504 -9.14 -18.32 9.88
C ARG A 504 -9.77 -18.21 8.49
N SER A 505 -8.99 -18.29 7.42
CA SER A 505 -9.47 -18.26 6.03
C SER A 505 -10.41 -17.08 5.72
N PHE A 506 -10.14 -15.92 6.31
CA PHE A 506 -10.92 -14.70 6.08
C PHE A 506 -10.50 -13.96 4.81
N THR A 507 -11.40 -13.12 4.30
CA THR A 507 -11.16 -12.37 3.06
C THR A 507 -10.13 -11.27 3.30
N THR A 508 -9.01 -11.34 2.60
CA THR A 508 -7.89 -10.41 2.68
C THR A 508 -7.69 -9.71 1.33
N PHE A 509 -7.76 -8.38 1.33
CA PHE A 509 -7.47 -7.55 0.17
C PHE A 509 -6.06 -6.98 0.27
N LEU A 510 -5.12 -7.51 -0.54
CA LEU A 510 -3.69 -7.13 -0.54
C LEU A 510 -3.26 -6.36 -1.81
N ALA A 511 -4.17 -6.13 -2.74
CA ALA A 511 -3.90 -5.48 -4.03
C ALA A 511 -3.14 -4.15 -3.89
N ASN A 512 -2.35 -3.80 -4.92
CA ASN A 512 -1.57 -2.56 -4.96
C ASN A 512 -0.63 -2.37 -3.75
N ASN A 513 0.10 -3.42 -3.39
CA ASN A 513 1.21 -3.34 -2.44
C ASN A 513 2.54 -3.69 -3.12
N PRO A 514 3.63 -2.99 -2.77
CA PRO A 514 4.96 -3.23 -3.30
C PRO A 514 5.62 -4.42 -2.60
N LEU A 515 5.12 -5.64 -2.81
CA LEU A 515 5.73 -6.83 -2.20
C LEU A 515 7.18 -6.99 -2.65
N ASP A 516 8.05 -7.27 -1.68
CA ASP A 516 9.44 -7.61 -1.91
C ASP A 516 9.51 -9.10 -2.24
N CYS A 517 9.69 -9.41 -3.51
CA CYS A 517 9.80 -10.76 -4.03
C CYS A 517 11.27 -11.16 -4.24
N SER A 518 12.19 -10.65 -3.41
CA SER A 518 13.58 -11.09 -3.42
C SER A 518 13.77 -12.44 -2.72
N CYS A 519 14.97 -13.02 -2.85
CA CYS A 519 15.33 -14.25 -2.15
C CYS A 519 15.27 -14.14 -0.62
N GLU A 520 15.31 -12.92 -0.07
CA GLU A 520 15.21 -12.70 1.38
C GLU A 520 13.79 -12.98 1.90
N ASN A 521 12.76 -12.80 1.06
CA ASN A 521 11.36 -13.05 1.39
C ASN A 521 10.78 -14.28 0.67
N ASN A 522 11.62 -15.27 0.35
CA ASN A 522 11.19 -16.48 -0.36
C ASN A 522 10.04 -17.20 0.39
N ASP A 523 10.06 -17.20 1.73
CA ASP A 523 9.01 -17.82 2.55
C ASP A 523 7.62 -17.21 2.29
N LEU A 524 7.54 -15.89 2.14
CA LEU A 524 6.29 -15.19 1.81
C LEU A 524 5.81 -15.60 0.42
N TYR A 525 6.74 -15.69 -0.53
CA TYR A 525 6.44 -16.06 -1.91
C TYR A 525 5.94 -17.51 -2.02
N VAL A 526 6.61 -18.45 -1.34
CA VAL A 526 6.18 -19.85 -1.21
C VAL A 526 4.81 -19.92 -0.54
N TRP A 527 4.58 -19.18 0.54
CA TRP A 527 3.29 -19.13 1.22
C TRP A 527 2.17 -18.63 0.30
N LEU A 528 2.38 -17.51 -0.42
CA LEU A 528 1.42 -16.96 -1.39
C LEU A 528 1.11 -17.97 -2.50
N SER A 529 2.11 -18.71 -2.98
CA SER A 529 1.91 -19.67 -4.05
C SER A 529 1.06 -20.89 -3.67
N ASN A 530 1.19 -21.34 -2.43
CA ASN A 530 0.45 -22.48 -1.91
C ASN A 530 -1.01 -22.11 -1.60
N LYS A 531 -1.34 -20.82 -1.55
CA LYS A 531 -2.70 -20.33 -1.33
C LYS A 531 -3.50 -20.27 -2.64
N LYS A 532 -4.18 -21.38 -2.94
CA LYS A 532 -5.27 -21.44 -3.94
C LYS A 532 -6.60 -20.91 -3.39
N SER A 533 -6.60 -19.98 -2.44
CA SER A 533 -7.81 -19.58 -1.73
C SER A 533 -8.53 -18.40 -2.41
N PRO A 534 -9.86 -18.41 -2.50
CA PRO A 534 -10.66 -17.25 -2.94
C PRO A 534 -10.56 -16.06 -1.97
N SER A 535 -10.01 -16.29 -0.77
CA SER A 535 -9.85 -15.31 0.28
C SER A 535 -8.71 -14.32 0.06
N LEU A 536 -7.80 -14.55 -0.91
CA LEU A 536 -6.74 -13.61 -1.26
C LEU A 536 -6.80 -13.35 -2.78
N ASN A 537 -7.29 -12.19 -3.20
CA ASN A 537 -7.28 -11.82 -4.62
C ASN A 537 -5.87 -11.39 -5.05
N ILE A 538 -5.05 -12.38 -5.42
CA ILE A 538 -3.63 -12.22 -5.78
C ILE A 538 -3.43 -11.57 -7.16
N THR A 539 -4.48 -11.47 -7.98
CA THR A 539 -4.37 -11.04 -9.38
C THR A 539 -3.91 -9.59 -9.54
N GLU A 540 -4.06 -8.76 -8.50
CA GLU A 540 -3.71 -7.34 -8.47
C GLU A 540 -2.49 -7.03 -7.57
N VAL A 541 -1.69 -8.05 -7.24
CA VAL A 541 -0.47 -7.92 -6.43
C VAL A 541 0.75 -7.92 -7.35
N TYR A 542 1.73 -7.04 -7.11
CA TYR A 542 2.92 -6.89 -7.96
C TYR A 542 4.21 -6.99 -7.14
N CYS A 543 5.25 -7.55 -7.75
CA CYS A 543 6.58 -7.59 -7.17
C CYS A 543 7.35 -6.30 -7.48
N THR A 544 7.96 -5.69 -6.47
CA THR A 544 8.70 -4.41 -6.59
C THR A 544 9.89 -4.48 -7.54
N GLN A 545 10.66 -5.56 -7.47
CA GLN A 545 11.90 -5.67 -8.23
C GLN A 545 11.68 -5.92 -9.72
N THR A 546 10.56 -6.56 -10.07
CA THR A 546 10.28 -6.97 -11.45
C THR A 546 9.18 -6.14 -12.10
N GLY A 547 8.32 -5.47 -11.32
CA GLY A 547 7.11 -4.82 -11.81
C GLY A 547 6.07 -5.80 -12.38
N ILE A 548 6.30 -7.10 -12.21
CA ILE A 548 5.48 -8.18 -12.77
C ILE A 548 4.39 -8.53 -11.76
N SER A 549 3.18 -8.81 -12.26
CA SER A 549 2.09 -9.29 -11.40
C SER A 549 2.45 -10.65 -10.80
N LEU A 550 2.08 -10.87 -9.53
CA LEU A 550 2.36 -12.14 -8.87
C LEU A 550 1.72 -13.31 -9.65
N SER A 551 0.52 -13.11 -10.21
CA SER A 551 -0.17 -14.09 -11.04
C SER A 551 0.65 -14.57 -12.25
N SER A 552 1.41 -13.69 -12.91
CA SER A 552 2.26 -14.06 -14.03
C SER A 552 3.63 -14.61 -13.58
N HIS A 553 4.07 -14.22 -12.38
CA HIS A 553 5.26 -14.78 -11.74
C HIS A 553 5.02 -16.20 -11.18
N MET A 554 3.79 -16.53 -10.74
CA MET A 554 3.44 -17.83 -10.15
C MET A 554 3.69 -19.01 -11.10
N ASN A 555 3.64 -18.81 -12.43
CA ASN A 555 4.00 -19.87 -13.38
C ASN A 555 5.51 -20.19 -13.43
N ARG A 556 6.35 -19.47 -12.67
CA ARG A 556 7.81 -19.60 -12.62
C ARG A 556 8.37 -19.80 -11.21
N ILE A 557 7.54 -20.16 -10.23
CA ILE A 557 7.94 -20.29 -8.81
C ILE A 557 9.13 -21.24 -8.64
N ASP A 558 9.08 -22.40 -9.29
CA ASP A 558 10.14 -23.39 -9.19
C ASP A 558 11.48 -22.85 -9.72
N LEU A 559 11.44 -22.03 -10.79
CA LEU A 559 12.64 -21.36 -11.32
C LEU A 559 13.19 -20.32 -10.34
N PHE A 560 12.33 -19.50 -9.74
CA PHE A 560 12.75 -18.45 -8.81
C PHE A 560 13.30 -18.99 -7.49
N SER A 561 12.62 -19.97 -6.87
CA SER A 561 13.05 -20.59 -5.62
C SER A 561 14.40 -21.32 -5.77
N ASN A 562 14.60 -22.02 -6.89
CA ASN A 562 15.86 -22.70 -7.20
C ASN A 562 17.04 -21.73 -7.40
N ASP A 563 16.81 -20.57 -8.02
CA ASP A 563 17.83 -19.52 -8.16
C ASP A 563 18.27 -18.95 -6.81
N CYS A 564 17.35 -18.84 -5.85
CA CYS A 564 17.65 -18.34 -4.51
C CYS A 564 18.50 -19.32 -3.68
N GLU A 565 18.17 -20.61 -3.72
CA GLU A 565 18.99 -21.65 -3.09
C GLU A 565 20.39 -21.71 -3.73
N LEU A 566 20.49 -21.65 -5.07
CA LEU A 566 21.77 -21.65 -5.78
C LEU A 566 22.68 -20.49 -5.35
N LYS A 567 22.13 -19.26 -5.25
CA LYS A 567 22.88 -18.09 -4.76
C LYS A 567 23.39 -18.29 -3.33
N ARG A 568 22.58 -18.89 -2.46
CA ARG A 568 22.97 -19.21 -1.07
C ARG A 568 24.13 -20.21 -1.02
N TYR A 569 24.07 -21.26 -1.83
CA TYR A 569 25.16 -22.24 -1.94
C TYR A 569 26.47 -21.65 -2.47
N ILE A 570 26.41 -20.79 -3.49
CA ILE A 570 27.59 -20.09 -4.02
C ILE A 570 28.23 -19.20 -2.94
N GLY A 571 27.43 -18.48 -2.15
CA GLY A 571 27.93 -17.68 -1.03
C GLY A 571 28.66 -18.51 0.04
N LEU A 572 28.10 -19.66 0.42
CA LEU A 572 28.72 -20.58 1.39
C LEU A 572 30.04 -21.17 0.86
N LEU A 573 30.10 -21.55 -0.43
CA LEU A 573 31.33 -22.02 -1.07
C LEU A 573 32.41 -20.93 -1.09
N GLY A 574 32.01 -19.66 -1.34
CA GLY A 574 32.89 -18.50 -1.26
C GLY A 574 33.54 -18.35 0.13
N LEU A 575 32.76 -18.43 1.20
CA LEU A 575 33.27 -18.33 2.58
C LEU A 575 34.24 -19.46 2.94
N LEU A 576 34.01 -20.68 2.47
CA LEU A 576 34.90 -21.82 2.69
C LEU A 576 36.23 -21.72 1.91
N SER A 577 36.25 -20.98 0.81
CA SER A 577 37.47 -20.78 0.00
C SER A 577 38.49 -19.84 0.66
N ILE A 578 38.04 -18.86 1.46
CA ILE A 578 38.88 -17.87 2.13
C ILE A 578 39.94 -18.51 3.05
N PRO A 579 39.61 -19.42 3.99
CA PRO A 579 40.61 -20.04 4.86
C PRO A 579 41.60 -20.92 4.08
N VAL A 580 41.17 -21.54 2.97
CA VAL A 580 42.06 -22.31 2.09
C VAL A 580 43.09 -21.38 1.44
N ILE A 581 42.66 -20.23 0.92
CA ILE A 581 43.55 -19.22 0.34
C ILE A 581 44.51 -18.67 1.40
N ILE A 582 44.03 -18.36 2.61
CA ILE A 582 44.86 -17.89 3.73
C ILE A 582 45.89 -18.96 4.11
N ALA A 583 45.50 -20.24 4.17
CA ALA A 583 46.42 -21.34 4.47
C ALA A 583 47.51 -21.47 3.40
N ILE A 584 47.14 -21.40 2.12
CA ILE A 584 48.09 -21.45 1.00
C ILE A 584 49.06 -20.26 1.08
N CYS A 585 48.56 -19.03 1.24
CA CYS A 585 49.37 -17.83 1.42
C CYS A 585 50.28 -17.94 2.64
N GLY A 586 49.78 -18.49 3.75
CA GLY A 586 50.55 -18.75 4.96
C GLY A 586 51.70 -19.73 4.73
N VAL A 587 51.48 -20.81 3.97
CA VAL A 587 52.53 -21.76 3.58
C VAL A 587 53.60 -21.09 2.71
N PHE A 588 53.20 -20.29 1.72
CA PHE A 588 54.15 -19.54 0.88
C PHE A 588 54.93 -18.51 1.68
N TYR A 589 54.27 -17.75 2.55
CA TYR A 589 54.90 -16.78 3.44
C TYR A 589 55.89 -17.47 4.39
N TYR A 590 55.50 -18.58 5.01
CA TYR A 590 56.37 -19.37 5.89
C TYR A 590 57.62 -19.88 5.16
N ARG A 591 57.46 -20.44 3.95
CA ARG A 591 58.58 -20.87 3.10
C ARG A 591 59.51 -19.71 2.75
N HIS A 592 58.95 -18.55 2.41
CA HIS A 592 59.73 -17.35 2.11
C HIS A 592 60.51 -16.86 3.34
N TYR A 593 59.86 -16.80 4.50
CA TYR A 593 60.47 -16.40 5.77
C TYR A 593 61.63 -17.33 6.18
N GLN A 594 61.43 -18.65 6.08
CA GLN A 594 62.49 -19.64 6.33
C GLN A 594 63.72 -19.43 5.42
N ASN A 595 63.50 -19.09 4.15
CA ASN A 595 64.59 -18.84 3.21
C ASN A 595 65.39 -17.56 3.58
N ILE A 596 64.71 -16.49 4.02
CA ILE A 596 65.37 -15.27 4.50
C ILE A 596 66.20 -15.57 5.75
N LEU A 597 65.65 -16.31 6.72
CA LEU A 597 66.38 -16.68 7.93
C LEU A 597 67.63 -17.51 7.62
N ARG A 598 67.53 -18.44 6.67
CA ARG A 598 68.67 -19.24 6.20
C ARG A 598 69.81 -18.36 5.67
N LEU A 599 69.50 -17.43 4.77
CA LEU A 599 70.50 -16.50 4.22
C LEU A 599 71.11 -15.60 5.31
N ARG A 600 70.31 -15.15 6.29
CA ARG A 600 70.81 -14.36 7.43
C ARG A 600 71.77 -15.15 8.32
N ARG A 601 71.53 -16.45 8.55
CA ARG A 601 72.44 -17.31 9.32
C ARG A 601 73.79 -17.43 8.65
N ILE A 602 73.82 -17.76 7.36
CA ILE A 602 75.07 -17.89 6.58
C ILE A 602 75.84 -16.55 6.60
N ARG A 603 75.16 -15.41 6.44
CA ARG A 603 75.79 -14.08 6.55
C ARG A 603 76.39 -13.78 7.92
N ARG A 604 75.68 -14.08 9.01
CA ARG A 604 76.21 -13.89 10.37
C ARG A 604 77.41 -14.78 10.60
N GLN A 605 77.30 -16.06 10.25
CA GLN A 605 78.44 -16.98 10.33
C GLN A 605 79.64 -16.47 9.54
N LEU A 606 79.48 -15.96 8.31
CA LEU A 606 80.60 -15.38 7.56
C LEU A 606 81.23 -14.17 8.26
N LYS A 607 80.41 -13.30 8.88
CA LYS A 607 80.90 -12.12 9.61
C LYS A 607 81.53 -12.46 10.95
N ASP A 608 81.00 -13.44 11.67
CA ASP A 608 81.53 -13.90 12.95
C ASP A 608 82.85 -14.67 12.71
N PHE A 609 82.90 -15.52 11.68
CA PHE A 609 84.14 -16.17 11.23
C PHE A 609 85.22 -15.16 10.78
N ALA A 610 84.84 -14.06 10.16
CA ALA A 610 85.77 -12.98 9.80
C ALA A 610 86.27 -12.16 11.01
N LYS A 611 85.56 -12.20 12.15
CA LYS A 611 85.91 -11.45 13.36
C LYS A 611 86.70 -12.25 14.40
N GLU A 612 86.64 -13.58 14.38
CA GLU A 612 87.14 -14.40 15.49
C GLU A 612 88.63 -14.77 15.46
N ASN A 613 89.45 -14.38 14.47
CA ASN A 613 90.88 -14.73 14.50
C ASN A 613 91.85 -13.61 14.11
N VAL A 614 92.65 -13.21 15.09
CA VAL A 614 93.87 -12.41 15.00
C VAL A 614 95.04 -13.36 14.70
N ALA A 615 95.19 -13.80 13.44
CA ALA A 615 96.42 -14.32 12.81
C ALA A 615 96.17 -14.51 11.28
N PRO A 616 97.16 -14.27 10.40
CA PRO A 616 96.91 -13.91 9.00
C PRO A 616 96.75 -15.12 8.06
N GLN A 617 95.90 -16.09 8.38
CA GLN A 617 95.56 -17.17 7.44
C GLN A 617 94.20 -16.88 6.80
N GLN A 618 94.19 -16.46 5.53
CA GLN A 618 92.96 -16.22 4.75
C GLN A 618 92.10 -17.48 4.71
N GLN A 619 90.89 -17.40 5.28
CA GLN A 619 89.87 -18.45 5.19
C GLN A 619 88.87 -18.10 4.10
N PHE A 620 88.46 -19.09 3.32
CA PHE A 620 87.56 -18.89 2.17
C PHE A 620 86.30 -19.75 2.31
N LEU A 621 85.24 -19.39 1.60
CA LEU A 621 84.01 -20.18 1.55
C LEU A 621 84.22 -21.48 0.76
N LEU A 622 85.00 -21.40 -0.32
CA LEU A 622 85.13 -22.47 -1.31
C LEU A 622 86.57 -22.58 -1.80
N TYR A 623 87.13 -23.78 -1.84
CA TYR A 623 88.37 -24.06 -2.58
C TYR A 623 88.02 -24.53 -3.99
N LEU A 624 88.62 -23.92 -5.01
CA LEU A 624 88.45 -24.29 -6.41
C LEU A 624 89.63 -25.16 -6.85
N ALA A 625 89.37 -26.45 -7.03
CA ALA A 625 90.31 -27.47 -7.46
C ALA A 625 90.26 -27.64 -8.99
N TYR A 626 91.37 -27.40 -9.69
CA TYR A 626 91.46 -27.51 -11.15
C TYR A 626 92.88 -27.85 -11.61
N SER A 627 93.03 -28.36 -12.83
CA SER A 627 94.35 -28.62 -13.41
C SER A 627 94.99 -27.33 -13.94
N PHE A 628 96.32 -27.24 -13.85
CA PHE A 628 97.08 -26.15 -14.46
C PHE A 628 96.79 -26.00 -15.97
N ALA A 629 96.52 -27.11 -16.67
CA ALA A 629 96.14 -27.10 -18.09
C ALA A 629 94.83 -26.34 -18.37
N ASP A 630 93.95 -26.22 -17.38
CA ASP A 630 92.65 -25.54 -17.47
C ASP A 630 92.67 -24.12 -16.90
N SER A 631 93.82 -23.65 -16.37
CA SER A 631 93.95 -22.39 -15.63
C SER A 631 93.40 -21.19 -16.42
N GLU A 632 93.66 -21.12 -17.73
CA GLU A 632 93.16 -20.01 -18.55
C GLU A 632 91.61 -19.95 -18.57
N THR A 633 90.94 -21.09 -18.73
CA THR A 633 89.48 -21.17 -18.76
C THR A 633 88.89 -20.86 -17.38
N VAL A 634 89.51 -21.42 -16.34
CA VAL A 634 89.04 -21.25 -14.95
C VAL A 634 89.18 -19.79 -14.52
N LEU A 635 90.35 -19.18 -14.71
CA LEU A 635 90.63 -17.81 -14.28
C LEU A 635 89.86 -16.74 -15.05
N LYS A 636 89.60 -16.95 -16.35
CA LYS A 636 88.88 -15.96 -17.18
C LYS A 636 87.36 -16.09 -17.10
N GLN A 637 86.81 -17.30 -17.00
CA GLN A 637 85.37 -17.53 -17.15
C GLN A 637 84.71 -18.02 -15.87
N ILE A 638 85.33 -18.96 -15.15
CA ILE A 638 84.63 -19.67 -14.07
C ILE A 638 84.77 -18.92 -12.74
N PHE A 639 85.99 -18.58 -12.38
CA PHE A 639 86.31 -17.99 -11.09
C PHE A 639 85.68 -16.59 -10.90
N PRO A 640 85.79 -15.62 -11.85
CA PRO A 640 85.26 -14.27 -11.63
C PRO A 640 83.73 -14.25 -11.49
N GLU A 641 83.03 -15.02 -12.32
CA GLU A 641 81.56 -15.07 -12.29
C GLU A 641 81.05 -15.78 -11.03
N LEU A 642 81.73 -16.86 -10.61
CA LEU A 642 81.40 -17.58 -9.38
C LEU A 642 81.59 -16.71 -8.14
N GLU A 643 82.72 -16.02 -8.02
CA GLU A 643 83.02 -15.14 -6.89
C GLU A 643 82.03 -13.96 -6.84
N ALA A 644 81.78 -13.28 -7.97
CA ALA A 644 80.84 -12.16 -8.04
C ALA A 644 79.40 -12.56 -7.69
N ARG A 645 78.93 -13.74 -8.14
CA ARG A 645 77.59 -14.25 -7.80
C ARG A 645 77.48 -14.62 -6.33
N LEU A 646 78.50 -15.28 -5.76
CA LEU A 646 78.52 -15.61 -4.34
C LEU A 646 78.50 -14.34 -3.49
N GLN A 647 79.31 -13.33 -3.83
CA GLN A 647 79.32 -12.04 -3.15
C GLN A 647 77.97 -11.31 -3.24
N ARG A 648 77.30 -11.35 -4.40
CA ARG A 648 75.99 -10.73 -4.61
C ARG A 648 74.88 -11.42 -3.80
N GLU A 649 74.80 -12.74 -3.85
CA GLU A 649 73.80 -13.54 -3.13
C GLU A 649 73.99 -13.42 -1.60
N LEU A 650 75.25 -13.52 -1.15
CA LEU A 650 75.61 -13.44 0.26
C LEU A 650 75.71 -12.00 0.77
N LYS A 651 75.74 -10.98 -0.10
CA LYS A 651 75.92 -9.56 0.26
C LYS A 651 77.16 -9.34 1.14
N VAL A 652 78.28 -9.94 0.76
CA VAL A 652 79.59 -9.82 1.43
C VAL A 652 80.61 -9.38 0.37
N ALA A 653 81.51 -8.45 0.71
CA ALA A 653 82.52 -7.91 -0.20
C ALA A 653 83.89 -8.61 -0.11
N ASP A 654 84.04 -9.56 0.82
CA ASP A 654 85.27 -10.29 1.06
C ASP A 654 85.58 -11.31 -0.06
N LYS A 655 86.83 -11.76 -0.14
CA LYS A 655 87.24 -12.88 -1.01
C LYS A 655 86.61 -14.16 -0.48
N LEU A 656 85.84 -14.86 -1.32
CA LEU A 656 85.07 -16.04 -0.94
C LEU A 656 85.62 -17.32 -1.54
N VAL A 657 86.37 -17.25 -2.65
CA VAL A 657 86.87 -18.43 -3.36
C VAL A 657 88.39 -18.47 -3.29
N CYS A 658 88.96 -19.57 -2.80
CA CYS A 658 90.40 -19.85 -2.77
C CYS A 658 90.84 -20.54 -4.06
N ILE A 659 91.89 -20.04 -4.70
CA ILE A 659 92.48 -20.65 -5.91
C ILE A 659 94.01 -20.77 -5.78
N SER A 660 94.58 -21.80 -6.41
CA SER A 660 96.04 -22.06 -6.37
C SER A 660 96.86 -20.92 -6.95
N ASP A 661 96.43 -20.31 -8.07
CA ASP A 661 97.22 -19.29 -8.78
C ASP A 661 97.30 -17.94 -8.06
N ARG A 662 96.40 -17.67 -7.10
CA ARG A 662 96.30 -16.37 -6.40
C ARG A 662 96.65 -16.47 -4.92
N ASP A 663 96.29 -17.57 -4.26
CA ASP A 663 96.25 -17.63 -2.80
C ASP A 663 97.30 -18.59 -2.20
N PHE A 664 98.11 -19.27 -3.02
CA PHE A 664 99.22 -20.11 -2.54
C PHE A 664 100.49 -19.27 -2.36
N ASP A 665 101.22 -19.53 -1.28
CA ASP A 665 102.46 -18.83 -0.99
C ASP A 665 103.61 -19.36 -1.86
N VAL A 666 104.40 -18.45 -2.43
CA VAL A 666 105.53 -18.83 -3.30
C VAL A 666 106.69 -19.35 -2.44
N GLY A 667 107.18 -20.56 -2.74
CA GLY A 667 108.32 -21.17 -2.07
C GLY A 667 107.98 -22.27 -1.06
N THR A 668 106.69 -22.57 -0.84
CA THR A 668 106.21 -23.69 -0.02
C THR A 668 105.87 -24.92 -0.87
N SER A 669 105.71 -26.08 -0.24
CA SER A 669 105.30 -27.31 -0.96
C SER A 669 103.86 -27.19 -1.44
N ILE A 670 103.60 -27.51 -2.71
CA ILE A 670 102.25 -27.52 -3.30
C ILE A 670 101.31 -28.44 -2.50
N SER A 671 101.82 -29.57 -1.98
CA SER A 671 101.03 -30.48 -1.14
C SER A 671 100.54 -29.79 0.14
N ASP A 672 101.39 -28.98 0.77
CA ASP A 672 101.10 -28.32 2.04
C ASP A 672 100.13 -27.17 1.82
N GLU A 673 100.26 -26.45 0.70
CA GLU A 673 99.31 -25.41 0.30
C GLU A 673 97.93 -25.96 -0.04
N ILE A 674 97.85 -27.12 -0.70
CA ILE A 674 96.57 -27.81 -0.95
C ILE A 674 95.93 -28.23 0.38
N ILE A 675 96.70 -28.87 1.28
CA ILE A 675 96.18 -29.26 2.60
C ILE A 675 95.69 -28.02 3.36
N ARG A 676 96.43 -26.92 3.31
CA ARG A 676 96.04 -25.64 3.91
C ARG A 676 94.75 -25.11 3.29
N ALA A 677 94.68 -25.01 1.97
CA ALA A 677 93.52 -24.47 1.25
C ALA A 677 92.25 -25.28 1.53
N VAL A 678 92.32 -26.62 1.48
CA VAL A 678 91.18 -27.49 1.81
C VAL A 678 90.77 -27.32 3.29
N SER A 679 91.75 -27.24 4.20
CA SER A 679 91.48 -27.02 5.63
C SER A 679 90.78 -25.69 5.88
N SER A 680 91.26 -24.62 5.24
CA SER A 680 90.79 -23.24 5.36
C SER A 680 89.50 -22.94 4.60
N CYS A 681 88.98 -23.88 3.80
CA CYS A 681 87.73 -23.73 3.04
C CYS A 681 86.57 -24.57 3.61
N ARG A 682 85.33 -24.11 3.44
CA ARG A 682 84.15 -24.86 3.92
C ARG A 682 83.67 -25.94 2.95
N ALA A 683 83.93 -25.79 1.66
CA ALA A 683 83.61 -26.77 0.63
C ALA A 683 84.71 -26.77 -0.44
N VAL A 684 84.77 -27.84 -1.24
CA VAL A 684 85.69 -27.94 -2.37
C VAL A 684 84.89 -28.13 -3.66
N LEU A 685 85.15 -27.30 -4.67
CA LEU A 685 84.59 -27.44 -6.01
C LEU A 685 85.68 -27.90 -6.96
N PHE A 686 85.51 -29.10 -7.50
CA PHE A 686 86.37 -29.67 -8.52
C PHE A 686 85.86 -29.27 -9.91
N VAL A 687 86.70 -28.56 -10.67
CA VAL A 687 86.52 -28.30 -12.10
C VAL A 687 87.27 -29.38 -12.85
N ILE A 688 86.55 -30.38 -13.36
CA ILE A 688 87.13 -31.61 -13.91
C ILE A 688 87.12 -31.58 -15.44
N SER A 689 88.32 -31.62 -16.02
CA SER A 689 88.64 -31.95 -17.41
C SER A 689 89.18 -33.38 -17.52
N LYS A 690 89.36 -33.91 -18.74
CA LYS A 690 90.04 -35.21 -18.94
C LYS A 690 91.46 -35.20 -18.38
N GLU A 691 92.16 -34.08 -18.52
CA GLU A 691 93.52 -33.86 -18.04
C GLU A 691 93.55 -33.86 -16.51
N PHE A 692 92.62 -33.15 -15.85
CA PHE A 692 92.57 -33.15 -14.39
C PHE A 692 92.18 -34.51 -13.83
N ALA A 693 91.17 -35.16 -14.41
CA ALA A 693 90.66 -36.46 -13.96
C ALA A 693 91.73 -37.56 -13.95
N SER A 694 92.72 -37.48 -14.84
CA SER A 694 93.83 -38.43 -14.94
C SER A 694 95.09 -37.99 -14.17
N SER A 695 95.08 -36.81 -13.56
CA SER A 695 96.23 -36.27 -12.83
C SER A 695 96.35 -36.85 -11.41
N HIS A 696 97.59 -37.02 -10.95
CA HIS A 696 97.87 -37.43 -9.57
C HIS A 696 97.38 -36.38 -8.55
N TRP A 697 97.37 -35.11 -8.93
CA TRP A 697 96.88 -34.00 -8.11
C TRP A 697 95.37 -34.09 -7.83
N CYS A 698 94.56 -34.49 -8.81
CA CYS A 698 93.12 -34.66 -8.58
C CYS A 698 92.81 -35.78 -7.58
N GLU A 699 93.56 -36.90 -7.62
CA GLU A 699 93.45 -37.97 -6.61
C GLU A 699 93.87 -37.43 -5.22
N PHE A 700 95.02 -36.75 -5.14
CA PHE A 700 95.50 -36.18 -3.88
C PHE A 700 94.53 -35.16 -3.27
N GLU A 701 94.10 -34.14 -4.03
CA GLU A 701 93.18 -33.10 -3.56
C GLU A 701 91.83 -33.68 -3.09
N SER A 702 91.32 -34.68 -3.80
CA SER A 702 90.06 -35.31 -3.43
C SER A 702 90.18 -36.26 -2.24
N GLU A 703 91.31 -36.94 -2.06
CA GLU A 703 91.58 -37.69 -0.83
C GLU A 703 91.63 -36.76 0.38
N ILE A 704 92.30 -35.62 0.30
CA ILE A 704 92.34 -34.63 1.38
C ILE A 704 90.94 -34.07 1.67
N ALA A 705 90.17 -33.72 0.64
CA ALA A 705 88.79 -33.23 0.82
C ALA A 705 87.89 -34.27 1.49
N ILE A 706 87.99 -35.54 1.10
CA ILE A 706 87.22 -36.65 1.69
C ILE A 706 87.68 -36.93 3.12
N TYR A 707 89.00 -36.95 3.37
CA TYR A 707 89.58 -37.16 4.68
C TYR A 707 89.12 -36.11 5.69
N GLN A 708 89.08 -34.85 5.27
CA GLN A 708 88.59 -33.73 6.08
C GLN A 708 87.06 -33.57 6.07
N GLN A 709 86.34 -34.52 5.48
CA GLN A 709 84.87 -34.54 5.37
C GLN A 709 84.28 -33.25 4.76
N LYS A 710 85.01 -32.62 3.84
CA LYS A 710 84.55 -31.42 3.16
C LYS A 710 83.44 -31.78 2.15
N PRO A 711 82.36 -30.99 2.08
CA PRO A 711 81.39 -31.09 0.99
C PRO A 711 82.08 -30.89 -0.37
N ILE A 712 81.84 -31.82 -1.31
CA ILE A 712 82.45 -31.84 -2.64
C ILE A 712 81.40 -31.48 -3.70
N ILE A 713 81.74 -30.52 -4.56
CA ILE A 713 80.94 -30.11 -5.72
C ILE A 713 81.75 -30.41 -6.98
N ILE A 714 81.11 -30.97 -8.01
CA ILE A 714 81.79 -31.34 -9.25
C ILE A 714 81.18 -30.57 -10.42
N VAL A 715 82.02 -29.80 -11.11
CA VAL A 715 81.73 -29.13 -12.38
C VAL A 715 82.60 -29.78 -13.45
N ALA A 716 82.00 -30.45 -14.43
CA ALA A 716 82.74 -31.09 -15.51
C ALA A 716 82.83 -30.14 -16.72
N LEU A 717 84.03 -29.81 -17.19
CA LEU A 717 84.23 -28.93 -18.36
C LEU A 717 83.79 -29.60 -19.67
N GLU A 718 83.80 -30.92 -19.69
CA GLU A 718 83.46 -31.75 -20.83
C GLU A 718 82.85 -33.09 -20.38
N GLN A 719 82.37 -33.89 -21.32
CA GLN A 719 81.86 -35.22 -20.99
C GLN A 719 83.00 -36.19 -20.69
N ILE A 720 83.09 -36.57 -19.41
CA ILE A 720 84.11 -37.49 -18.91
C ILE A 720 83.43 -38.76 -18.41
N LYS A 721 83.94 -39.92 -18.84
CA LYS A 721 83.45 -41.22 -18.37
C LYS A 721 83.85 -41.38 -16.90
N ILE A 722 82.91 -41.82 -16.04
CA ILE A 722 83.16 -42.00 -14.59
C ILE A 722 84.37 -42.90 -14.32
N LYS A 723 84.66 -43.87 -15.20
CA LYS A 723 85.84 -44.75 -15.10
C LYS A 723 87.18 -43.99 -15.14
N SER A 724 87.20 -42.82 -15.75
CA SER A 724 88.38 -41.96 -15.89
C SER A 724 88.62 -41.07 -14.66
N PHE A 725 87.72 -41.09 -13.67
CA PHE A 725 87.88 -40.32 -12.44
C PHE A 725 88.82 -41.03 -11.44
N PRO A 726 89.48 -40.25 -10.56
CA PRO A 726 90.21 -40.77 -9.41
C PRO A 726 89.40 -41.78 -8.60
N SER A 727 90.07 -42.73 -7.96
CA SER A 727 89.42 -43.81 -7.20
C SER A 727 88.60 -43.26 -6.02
N SER A 728 89.13 -42.23 -5.37
CA SER A 728 88.53 -41.38 -4.34
C SER A 728 87.24 -40.69 -4.83
N LEU A 729 87.30 -39.94 -5.93
CA LEU A 729 86.13 -39.24 -6.50
C LEU A 729 85.07 -40.17 -7.09
N ARG A 730 85.43 -41.35 -7.62
CA ARG A 730 84.44 -42.33 -8.11
C ARG A 730 83.45 -42.73 -7.02
N LYS A 731 83.91 -42.91 -5.78
CA LYS A 731 83.04 -43.25 -4.63
C LYS A 731 82.04 -42.14 -4.31
N VAL A 732 82.42 -40.88 -4.57
CA VAL A 732 81.57 -39.70 -4.37
C VAL A 732 80.60 -39.48 -5.54
N CYS A 733 81.05 -39.72 -6.79
CA CYS A 733 80.24 -39.57 -8.01
C CYS A 733 79.01 -40.49 -8.06
N TYR A 734 79.04 -41.66 -7.41
CA TYR A 734 77.87 -42.54 -7.31
C TYR A 734 76.82 -42.06 -6.28
N LYS A 735 77.16 -41.05 -5.45
CA LYS A 735 76.30 -40.54 -4.36
C LYS A 735 75.83 -39.08 -4.56
N TRP A 736 76.50 -38.28 -5.41
CA TRP A 736 76.29 -36.83 -5.53
C TRP A 736 76.03 -36.40 -6.97
N THR A 737 75.27 -35.31 -7.16
CA THR A 737 74.90 -34.78 -8.49
C THR A 737 76.02 -33.92 -9.09
N ARG A 738 76.31 -34.10 -10.39
CA ARG A 738 77.32 -33.34 -11.16
C ARG A 738 76.65 -32.26 -12.03
N ILE A 739 77.34 -31.15 -12.25
CA ILE A 739 76.88 -30.09 -13.15
C ILE A 739 77.85 -30.04 -14.34
N GLU A 740 77.34 -30.22 -15.56
CA GLU A 740 78.14 -30.10 -16.78
C GLU A 740 78.24 -28.62 -17.19
N TRP A 741 79.45 -28.17 -17.51
CA TRP A 741 79.73 -26.83 -18.01
C TRP A 741 79.10 -26.67 -19.40
N SER A 742 78.17 -25.72 -19.54
CA SER A 742 77.44 -25.50 -20.80
C SER A 742 78.28 -24.75 -21.86
N GLY A 743 79.44 -24.21 -21.49
CA GLY A 743 80.23 -23.32 -22.34
C GLY A 743 79.46 -22.07 -22.78
N ASN A 744 79.97 -21.38 -23.81
CA ASN A 744 79.39 -20.15 -24.38
C ASN A 744 78.11 -20.36 -25.21
N LYS A 745 77.26 -21.33 -24.85
CA LYS A 745 76.02 -21.62 -25.58
C LYS A 745 74.82 -21.14 -24.77
N ASP A 746 74.09 -20.19 -25.35
CA ASP A 746 72.83 -19.59 -24.88
C ASP A 746 72.91 -18.93 -23.48
N VAL A 747 72.64 -17.62 -23.44
CA VAL A 747 72.70 -16.80 -22.22
C VAL A 747 71.80 -17.36 -21.12
N ASN A 748 70.65 -17.94 -21.49
CA ASN A 748 69.71 -18.52 -20.53
C ASN A 748 70.23 -19.82 -19.92
N MET A 749 70.94 -20.66 -20.69
CA MET A 749 71.52 -21.90 -20.18
C MET A 749 72.70 -21.64 -19.24
N LEU A 750 73.52 -20.63 -19.56
CA LEU A 750 74.61 -20.15 -18.71
C LEU A 750 74.10 -19.60 -17.37
N ASP A 751 73.04 -18.78 -17.38
CA ASP A 751 72.48 -18.23 -16.14
C ASP A 751 71.90 -19.34 -15.23
N ASP A 752 71.24 -20.34 -15.82
CA ASP A 752 70.72 -21.51 -15.08
C ASP A 752 71.84 -22.40 -14.53
N PHE A 753 72.93 -22.59 -15.29
CA PHE A 753 74.15 -23.24 -14.80
C PHE A 753 74.66 -22.53 -13.56
N TRP A 754 74.86 -21.22 -13.64
CA TRP A 754 75.37 -20.43 -12.53
C TRP A 754 74.45 -20.44 -11.31
N LYS A 755 73.12 -20.32 -11.52
CA LYS A 755 72.14 -20.46 -10.43
C LYS A 755 72.26 -21.81 -9.72
N LYS A 756 72.47 -22.90 -10.45
CA LYS A 756 72.63 -24.25 -9.87
C LYS A 756 73.93 -24.36 -9.07
N VAL A 757 75.06 -23.90 -9.62
CA VAL A 757 76.36 -23.93 -8.95
C VAL A 757 76.34 -23.07 -7.68
N THR A 758 75.89 -21.81 -7.77
CA THR A 758 75.83 -20.91 -6.62
C THR A 758 74.92 -21.46 -5.52
N LYS A 759 73.74 -22.01 -5.87
CA LYS A 759 72.85 -22.67 -4.89
C LYS A 759 73.49 -23.91 -4.26
N ALA A 760 74.23 -24.70 -5.02
CA ALA A 760 74.93 -25.87 -4.52
C ALA A 760 76.02 -25.48 -3.51
N VAL A 761 76.85 -24.49 -3.84
CA VAL A 761 77.86 -23.94 -2.93
C VAL A 761 77.20 -23.46 -1.63
N ILE A 762 76.21 -22.57 -1.72
CA ILE A 762 75.52 -22.03 -0.53
C ILE A 762 74.90 -23.15 0.30
N LYS A 763 74.26 -24.15 -0.33
CA LYS A 763 73.66 -25.30 0.37
C LYS A 763 74.71 -26.18 1.07
N CYS A 764 75.84 -26.44 0.43
CA CYS A 764 76.91 -27.28 0.96
C CYS A 764 77.67 -26.61 2.11
N THR A 765 77.74 -25.27 2.11
CA THR A 765 78.43 -24.49 3.14
C THR A 765 77.55 -24.13 4.35
N ASP A 766 76.25 -24.43 4.26
CA ASP A 766 75.24 -24.21 5.30
C ASP A 766 75.21 -25.39 6.27
N ILE A 767 75.94 -25.27 7.37
CA ILE A 767 75.97 -26.29 8.42
C ILE A 767 74.70 -26.16 9.25
N LYS A 768 73.81 -27.17 9.15
CA LYS A 768 72.89 -27.48 10.25
C LYS A 768 73.69 -28.28 11.29
N TYR A 769 73.85 -27.66 12.46
CA TYR A 769 74.53 -28.11 13.68
C TYR A 769 75.97 -27.65 13.82
#